data_AF-A0A0P7AZA1-F1
#
_entry.id   AF-A0A0P7AZA1-F1
#
_cell.length_a   1.000
_cell.length_b   1.000
_cell.length_c   1.000
_cell.angle_alpha   90.00
_cell.angle_beta   90.00
_cell.angle_gamma   90.00
#
_symmetry.space_group_name_H-M   'P 1'
#
loop_
_entity.id
_entity.type
_entity.pdbx_description
1 polymer ?
#
loop_
_entity_poly.entity_id
_entity_poly.type
_entity_poly.pdbx_seq_one_letter_code
_entity_poly.pdbx_strand_id
1 'polypeptide(L)'
;MNQGQQVQGRIHRCKSCDRVFARAEHLRRHCLSHENRKPNVCRACGSRFGRSDVLRRHTRKCADFQRMAQGAHNTDSDSEPSGQQPNKAQWKATPPAETLDALGSMLDSPQSLAADPPPPELGAAIDQALMISSSSVATLPDPQSVPFLGTGDFADLGFLEDFLLPDTTMIPGHLASMAYESETMPALSAWDNVGLAPNPGQAPLSTFQAVEPSARGKLSEPSYFRVLSTSNFEVEEFRKKLYCNYPHELLGSFQFPTRSRIVRCIVAYFEHFDPHTPIIQHARFSLADTNPALILAILAIGAMYLSEHEFSVQAYTVACSLVEAHSLDQREQTPSQYQFAPLQAMLLCVQFGAFSGQDAHSQKSQRLFAAVCEALKSGLEVLKPQRSAAEQNWDQWSFIETFSRLATWTCTLSAMLLASDPMSAYMAPYQLREVPPPLGEELWRAQSATQWAARQERVKLHGDSNMSDLTEALLRGSAIPETLSSFALLSLAAWALTYICAQERLAMSLGPVDLLNSDFRTKMERVLSEWAMYTRRRMKADRVIYRLNDPLFTDCFPLLGSSYYHLYLGDELRALKANAAKEDAFPGEPKTSSRLPPVVNLRLAYKGVAYAANSWLVRAKLGMGHFNDTASINYGGHYLMTAYETALILSWWLSVSGFPEPPDSTGNYTAVVKSLGEIFSEAFVEAEDQGIPCGDADTRALGPLLFTQRCMSQSVYPFCQRLDRRLQRFSEYGIKITGKAMPHFFAFPTAYNGRTTSVIPSGELIPRPKGMIRQPVAEEPPTYSFSPSTRFDFEMEMGVIISNTIPRGQVITADEANELIFGFVLLNDWSARDIQFAEMTGMGPYNGKSTATTVSHWVVLPQALEQARCQSTSKKAQEMMPLHPDHLRHHIGGETVTWNIDMQAEIANRSGISTVVCRSNLRDLYWTPAQMLAHMTSSGSGATAGDLFGSGTISSPGHTTDNPTLGCLFELNNGGKTSFKLQDGREVVWLEDYDEVILTGWATGKGGKRIGFGEARGMLVPSAEFVVEQRD
;
A
#
# COMPACT_ATOMS: atom_id res chain seq x y z
N MET A 1 -6.22 34.15 -45.42
CA MET A 1 -5.91 35.23 -44.46
C MET A 1 -6.85 35.12 -43.27
N ASN A 2 -6.32 34.84 -42.08
CA ASN A 2 -6.74 35.49 -40.82
C ASN A 2 -5.68 35.15 -39.76
N GLN A 3 -5.34 36.09 -38.90
CA GLN A 3 -4.19 35.99 -38.01
C GLN A 3 -4.59 35.33 -36.67
N GLY A 4 -3.84 34.32 -36.25
CA GLY A 4 -3.97 33.75 -34.90
C GLY A 4 -3.36 34.70 -33.87
N GLN A 5 -4.18 35.32 -33.03
CA GLN A 5 -3.70 36.10 -31.90
C GLN A 5 -3.12 35.16 -30.83
N GLN A 6 -1.88 35.40 -30.40
CA GLN A 6 -1.39 34.83 -29.15
C GLN A 6 -2.21 35.40 -27.98
N VAL A 7 -2.82 34.52 -27.19
CA VAL A 7 -3.46 34.89 -25.92
C VAL A 7 -2.60 34.35 -24.79
N GLN A 8 -1.79 35.21 -24.17
CA GLN A 8 -1.09 34.87 -22.93
C GLN A 8 -2.11 34.47 -21.86
N GLY A 9 -1.91 33.31 -21.23
CA GLY A 9 -2.78 32.78 -20.18
C GLY A 9 -2.75 33.64 -18.93
N ARG A 10 -3.61 34.66 -18.87
CA ARG A 10 -3.63 35.64 -17.78
C ARG A 10 -4.09 34.98 -16.48
N ILE A 11 -3.18 34.83 -15.53
CA ILE A 11 -3.43 34.17 -14.25
C ILE A 11 -4.33 35.05 -13.36
N HIS A 12 -5.33 34.43 -12.70
CA HIS A 12 -6.36 35.13 -11.91
C HIS A 12 -6.28 34.75 -10.42
N ARG A 13 -5.56 35.54 -9.61
CA ARG A 13 -5.45 35.39 -8.15
C ARG A 13 -6.67 35.99 -7.42
N CYS A 14 -7.10 35.38 -6.30
CA CYS A 14 -8.12 35.95 -5.42
C CYS A 14 -7.57 37.09 -4.54
N LYS A 15 -8.44 38.05 -4.16
CA LYS A 15 -8.09 39.18 -3.28
C LYS A 15 -8.37 38.93 -1.80
N SER A 16 -8.81 37.71 -1.44
CA SER A 16 -9.26 37.36 -0.08
C SER A 16 -8.68 36.05 0.44
N CYS A 17 -7.87 35.36 -0.38
CA CYS A 17 -6.93 34.31 0.00
C CYS A 17 -6.02 33.99 -1.20
N ASP A 18 -4.94 33.23 -0.99
CA ASP A 18 -3.90 32.98 -2.00
C ASP A 18 -4.27 32.00 -3.12
N ARG A 19 -5.55 31.63 -3.26
CA ARG A 19 -5.97 30.74 -4.35
C ARG A 19 -5.86 31.44 -5.70
N VAL A 20 -5.21 30.74 -6.64
CA VAL A 20 -4.89 31.20 -7.99
C VAL A 20 -5.63 30.34 -9.02
N PHE A 21 -6.22 30.97 -10.03
CA PHE A 21 -7.06 30.30 -11.03
C PHE A 21 -6.60 30.60 -12.46
N ALA A 22 -6.57 29.58 -13.32
CA ALA A 22 -6.26 29.73 -14.74
C ALA A 22 -7.39 30.40 -15.56
N ARG A 23 -8.57 30.68 -14.96
CA ARG A 23 -9.74 31.25 -15.65
C ARG A 23 -10.51 32.23 -14.76
N ALA A 24 -10.87 33.40 -15.30
CA ALA A 24 -11.62 34.47 -14.60
C ALA A 24 -13.00 34.05 -14.08
N GLU A 25 -13.59 33.00 -14.66
CA GLU A 25 -14.87 32.44 -14.20
C GLU A 25 -14.68 31.61 -12.92
N HIS A 26 -13.61 30.82 -12.84
CA HIS A 26 -13.32 30.01 -11.65
C HIS A 26 -12.98 30.91 -10.46
N LEU A 27 -12.23 31.99 -10.68
CA LEU A 27 -12.01 33.04 -9.66
C LEU A 27 -13.34 33.64 -9.18
N ARG A 28 -14.23 34.09 -10.09
CA ARG A 28 -15.54 34.65 -9.70
C ARG A 28 -16.41 33.64 -8.93
N ARG A 29 -16.39 32.37 -9.34
CA ARG A 29 -17.10 31.27 -8.65
C ARG A 29 -16.55 31.04 -7.25
N HIS A 30 -15.24 31.21 -7.05
CA HIS A 30 -14.59 31.16 -5.74
C HIS A 30 -14.90 32.38 -4.88
N CYS A 31 -14.90 33.61 -5.43
CA CYS A 31 -15.22 34.82 -4.64
C CYS A 31 -16.61 34.76 -3.96
N LEU A 32 -17.58 34.04 -4.55
CA LEU A 32 -18.90 33.81 -3.95
C LEU A 32 -18.87 33.04 -2.62
N SER A 33 -17.79 32.28 -2.29
CA SER A 33 -17.66 31.68 -0.96
C SER A 33 -17.32 32.70 0.12
N HIS A 34 -16.59 33.77 -0.22
CA HIS A 34 -16.23 34.85 0.71
C HIS A 34 -17.43 35.77 1.01
N GLU A 35 -18.26 36.07 0.01
CA GLU A 35 -19.46 36.90 0.19
C GLU A 35 -20.63 36.18 0.89
N ASN A 36 -20.54 34.85 1.06
CA ASN A 36 -21.58 33.98 1.61
C ASN A 36 -22.97 34.07 0.91
N ARG A 37 -23.01 34.69 -0.28
CA ARG A 37 -24.25 34.93 -1.04
C ARG A 37 -24.73 33.64 -1.69
N LYS A 38 -25.95 33.22 -1.33
CA LYS A 38 -26.64 32.04 -1.87
C LYS A 38 -27.85 32.46 -2.72
N PRO A 39 -27.64 32.93 -3.98
CA PRO A 39 -28.71 33.50 -4.81
C PRO A 39 -29.63 32.44 -5.45
N ASN A 40 -29.18 31.18 -5.58
CA ASN A 40 -29.93 30.14 -6.26
C ASN A 40 -30.85 29.42 -5.27
N VAL A 41 -32.15 29.73 -5.27
CA VAL A 41 -33.12 29.15 -4.32
C VAL A 41 -33.95 28.04 -4.97
N CYS A 42 -34.06 26.88 -4.32
CA CYS A 42 -34.96 25.82 -4.74
C CYS A 42 -36.41 26.19 -4.42
N ARG A 43 -37.24 26.36 -5.45
CA ARG A 43 -38.66 26.71 -5.29
C ARG A 43 -39.51 25.59 -4.67
N ALA A 44 -39.01 24.36 -4.62
CA ALA A 44 -39.75 23.21 -4.06
C ALA A 44 -39.54 23.00 -2.54
N CYS A 45 -38.42 23.47 -1.97
CA CYS A 45 -38.07 23.22 -0.57
C CYS A 45 -37.43 24.43 0.16
N GLY A 46 -37.27 25.58 -0.50
CA GLY A 46 -36.69 26.80 0.08
C GLY A 46 -35.15 26.81 0.22
N SER A 47 -34.47 25.68 0.07
CA SER A 47 -33.00 25.57 0.21
C SER A 47 -32.25 26.51 -0.74
N ARG A 48 -31.22 27.19 -0.22
CA ARG A 48 -30.45 28.24 -0.92
C ARG A 48 -29.04 27.77 -1.21
N PHE A 49 -28.58 27.94 -2.46
CA PHE A 49 -27.30 27.45 -2.97
C PHE A 49 -26.45 28.58 -3.56
N GLY A 50 -25.13 28.50 -3.37
CA GLY A 50 -24.17 29.42 -3.97
C GLY A 50 -24.06 29.28 -5.50
N ARG A 51 -24.36 28.09 -6.05
CA ARG A 51 -24.25 27.78 -7.48
C ARG A 51 -25.53 27.18 -8.06
N SER A 52 -25.78 27.46 -9.33
CA SER A 52 -26.96 26.99 -10.08
C SER A 52 -26.89 25.52 -10.51
N ASP A 53 -25.68 24.97 -10.70
CA ASP A 53 -25.48 23.57 -11.05
C ASP A 53 -25.71 22.63 -9.86
N VAL A 54 -25.29 23.05 -8.66
CA VAL A 54 -25.60 22.39 -7.38
C VAL A 54 -27.10 22.41 -7.13
N LEU A 55 -27.77 23.57 -7.31
CA LEU A 55 -29.23 23.64 -7.28
C LEU A 55 -29.84 22.65 -8.29
N ARG A 56 -29.41 22.66 -9.56
CA ARG A 56 -29.95 21.76 -10.60
C ARG A 56 -29.77 20.27 -10.27
N ARG A 57 -28.68 19.88 -9.59
CA ARG A 57 -28.48 18.51 -9.07
C ARG A 57 -29.46 18.20 -7.93
N HIS A 58 -29.66 19.14 -7.01
CA HIS A 58 -30.61 19.04 -5.92
C HIS A 58 -32.07 18.98 -6.41
N THR A 59 -32.50 19.82 -7.36
CA THR A 59 -33.89 19.86 -7.83
C THR A 59 -34.33 18.53 -8.47
N ARG A 60 -33.42 17.77 -9.09
CA ARG A 60 -33.70 16.41 -9.59
C ARG A 60 -34.06 15.48 -8.42
N LYS A 61 -33.14 15.29 -7.47
CA LYS A 61 -33.38 14.47 -6.26
C LYS A 61 -34.62 14.94 -5.47
N CYS A 62 -34.88 16.25 -5.40
CA CYS A 62 -36.03 16.83 -4.71
C CYS A 62 -37.38 16.52 -5.41
N ALA A 63 -37.40 16.46 -6.75
CA ALA A 63 -38.61 16.10 -7.49
C ALA A 63 -38.94 14.61 -7.35
N ASP A 64 -37.92 13.74 -7.35
CA ASP A 64 -38.10 12.30 -7.17
C ASP A 64 -38.55 11.96 -5.73
N PHE A 65 -38.02 12.66 -4.71
CA PHE A 65 -38.52 12.55 -3.33
C PHE A 65 -39.97 13.06 -3.16
N GLN A 66 -40.39 14.10 -3.89
CA GLN A 66 -41.79 14.55 -3.83
C GLN A 66 -42.77 13.54 -4.43
N ARG A 67 -42.36 12.77 -5.45
CA ARG A 67 -43.16 11.65 -5.98
C ARG A 67 -43.34 10.54 -4.93
N MET A 68 -42.28 10.19 -4.19
CA MET A 68 -42.38 9.24 -3.08
C MET A 68 -43.25 9.75 -1.93
N ALA A 69 -43.16 11.04 -1.58
CA ALA A 69 -43.99 11.65 -0.53
C ALA A 69 -45.48 11.75 -0.91
N GLN A 70 -45.79 11.98 -2.20
CA GLN A 70 -47.17 12.01 -2.69
C GLN A 70 -47.75 10.60 -2.90
N GLY A 71 -46.90 9.60 -3.19
CA GLY A 71 -47.28 8.19 -3.23
C GLY A 71 -47.71 7.60 -1.87
N ALA A 72 -47.48 8.30 -0.76
CA ALA A 72 -47.97 7.92 0.57
C ALA A 72 -49.40 8.43 0.88
N HIS A 73 -50.03 9.16 -0.04
CA HIS A 73 -51.40 9.66 0.09
C HIS A 73 -52.19 9.51 -1.23
N ASN A 74 -52.51 8.27 -1.61
CA ASN A 74 -53.83 7.90 -2.11
C ASN A 74 -53.97 6.38 -2.36
N THR A 75 -54.88 5.76 -1.60
CA THR A 75 -55.60 4.52 -1.91
C THR A 75 -57.06 4.76 -1.51
N ASP A 76 -58.08 4.65 -2.37
CA ASP A 76 -58.14 4.40 -3.81
C ASP A 76 -59.33 5.17 -4.41
N SER A 77 -59.27 5.58 -5.68
CA SER A 77 -60.47 6.04 -6.41
C SER A 77 -60.30 6.05 -7.95
N ASP A 78 -60.21 4.87 -8.55
CA ASP A 78 -60.91 4.62 -9.82
C ASP A 78 -62.35 4.19 -9.47
N SER A 79 -63.42 4.54 -10.20
CA SER A 79 -63.53 5.28 -11.47
C SER A 79 -64.93 5.92 -11.58
N GLU A 80 -65.18 6.77 -12.58
CA GLU A 80 -66.19 6.51 -13.63
C GLU A 80 -66.25 7.65 -14.69
N PRO A 81 -66.81 7.39 -15.90
CA PRO A 81 -66.79 8.33 -17.02
C PRO A 81 -67.92 9.38 -17.02
N SER A 82 -67.82 10.32 -17.96
CA SER A 82 -68.68 11.50 -18.14
C SER A 82 -70.20 11.26 -18.21
N GLY A 83 -70.99 11.90 -17.31
CA GLY A 83 -72.44 12.04 -17.51
C GLY A 83 -73.29 12.66 -16.37
N GLN A 84 -73.90 13.82 -16.64
CA GLN A 84 -75.22 14.30 -16.14
C GLN A 84 -75.71 14.09 -14.67
N GLN A 85 -75.57 15.15 -13.86
CA GLN A 85 -76.62 15.71 -12.93
C GLN A 85 -77.15 14.88 -11.71
N PRO A 86 -77.94 15.46 -10.74
CA PRO A 86 -77.68 15.21 -9.30
C PRO A 86 -78.88 14.74 -8.42
N ASN A 87 -78.63 14.27 -7.17
CA ASN A 87 -79.13 14.87 -5.90
C ASN A 87 -78.98 14.03 -4.59
N LYS A 88 -78.91 14.76 -3.44
CA LYS A 88 -79.47 14.49 -2.07
C LYS A 88 -79.04 13.28 -1.19
N ALA A 89 -78.48 13.64 -0.01
CA ALA A 89 -78.92 13.27 1.37
C ALA A 89 -78.79 11.78 1.86
N GLN A 90 -78.75 11.42 3.17
CA GLN A 90 -78.55 12.14 4.45
C GLN A 90 -78.09 11.18 5.60
N TRP A 91 -77.02 11.54 6.34
CA TRP A 91 -76.83 11.48 7.82
C TRP A 91 -77.24 10.27 8.73
N LYS A 92 -76.28 9.90 9.62
CA LYS A 92 -76.35 9.25 10.98
C LYS A 92 -76.30 7.70 11.11
N ALA A 93 -75.93 7.10 12.27
CA ALA A 93 -74.91 7.43 13.32
C ALA A 93 -74.80 6.36 14.46
N THR A 94 -73.56 6.05 14.88
CA THR A 94 -73.09 5.55 16.22
C THR A 94 -73.54 4.16 16.80
N PRO A 95 -72.73 3.53 17.70
CA PRO A 95 -72.87 2.12 18.18
C PRO A 95 -73.36 2.00 19.65
N PRO A 96 -73.40 0.82 20.34
CA PRO A 96 -72.21 0.25 21.06
C PRO A 96 -72.18 -1.29 21.41
N ALA A 97 -71.11 -1.73 22.11
CA ALA A 97 -71.06 -2.68 23.27
C ALA A 97 -70.90 -4.24 23.19
N GLU A 98 -70.12 -4.74 24.18
CA GLU A 98 -70.21 -6.01 24.99
C GLU A 98 -69.61 -7.39 24.57
N THR A 99 -69.66 -8.37 25.50
CA THR A 99 -68.65 -9.44 25.79
C THR A 99 -69.21 -10.86 26.06
N LEU A 100 -68.40 -11.96 25.95
CA LEU A 100 -68.23 -13.10 26.93
C LEU A 100 -67.60 -14.41 26.37
N ASP A 101 -66.87 -15.16 27.25
CA ASP A 101 -66.63 -16.64 27.45
C ASP A 101 -66.49 -17.66 26.26
N ALA A 102 -65.82 -18.83 26.35
CA ALA A 102 -65.85 -19.90 27.38
C ALA A 102 -64.63 -20.90 27.40
N LEU A 103 -64.79 -22.13 27.93
CA LEU A 103 -63.76 -23.02 28.56
C LEU A 103 -63.53 -24.44 27.93
N GLY A 104 -62.32 -25.01 28.17
CA GLY A 104 -62.03 -26.47 28.29
C GLY A 104 -61.57 -27.26 27.04
N SER A 105 -60.93 -28.45 27.11
CA SER A 105 -60.27 -29.19 28.23
C SER A 105 -59.47 -30.46 27.77
N MET A 106 -58.61 -30.99 28.67
CA MET A 106 -57.97 -32.35 28.78
C MET A 106 -56.54 -32.53 28.18
N LEU A 107 -55.48 -32.95 28.92
CA LEU A 107 -55.14 -34.24 29.61
C LEU A 107 -54.82 -35.39 28.60
N ASP A 108 -53.79 -36.26 28.73
CA ASP A 108 -53.07 -36.84 29.91
C ASP A 108 -51.53 -37.08 29.71
N SER A 109 -50.87 -37.89 30.56
CA SER A 109 -49.40 -38.26 30.61
C SER A 109 -49.24 -39.69 31.22
N PRO A 110 -48.15 -40.20 31.91
CA PRO A 110 -46.77 -39.73 32.26
C PRO A 110 -45.63 -40.84 32.29
N GLN A 111 -44.48 -40.57 32.97
CA GLN A 111 -43.51 -41.53 33.62
C GLN A 111 -42.54 -42.38 32.73
N SER A 112 -41.32 -42.84 33.16
CA SER A 112 -40.41 -42.53 34.31
C SER A 112 -38.99 -43.19 34.26
N LEU A 113 -37.96 -42.49 34.80
CA LEU A 113 -36.78 -42.92 35.64
C LEU A 113 -35.66 -43.95 35.22
N ALA A 114 -34.41 -43.57 35.59
CA ALA A 114 -33.18 -44.39 35.92
C ALA A 114 -32.37 -45.09 34.79
N ALA A 115 -31.02 -45.25 34.82
CA ALA A 115 -29.90 -44.75 35.66
C ALA A 115 -28.50 -44.89 34.94
N ASP A 116 -27.42 -44.26 35.46
CA ASP A 116 -26.04 -44.23 34.89
C ASP A 116 -25.17 -45.49 35.13
N PRO A 117 -24.17 -45.78 34.25
CA PRO A 117 -22.75 -45.43 34.53
C PRO A 117 -21.92 -44.96 33.29
N PRO A 118 -20.65 -44.49 33.44
CA PRO A 118 -19.93 -43.67 32.43
C PRO A 118 -18.82 -44.42 31.63
N PRO A 119 -17.90 -43.71 30.92
CA PRO A 119 -17.98 -43.23 29.52
C PRO A 119 -17.12 -44.08 28.54
N PRO A 120 -17.11 -43.78 27.22
CA PRO A 120 -15.88 -43.15 26.67
C PRO A 120 -16.06 -42.13 25.51
N GLU A 121 -15.11 -41.19 25.47
CA GLU A 121 -14.42 -40.60 24.30
C GLU A 121 -15.19 -40.12 23.04
N LEU A 122 -15.37 -38.79 22.99
CA LEU A 122 -14.74 -37.91 21.96
C LEU A 122 -14.74 -38.39 20.49
N GLY A 123 -15.87 -38.27 19.79
CA GLY A 123 -15.89 -38.39 18.32
C GLY A 123 -17.17 -37.93 17.62
N ALA A 124 -18.34 -38.38 18.10
CA ALA A 124 -19.60 -38.34 17.33
C ALA A 124 -20.29 -36.97 17.17
N ALA A 125 -19.74 -35.88 17.72
CA ALA A 125 -20.42 -34.56 17.74
C ALA A 125 -20.35 -33.77 16.42
N ILE A 126 -19.61 -34.26 15.41
CA ILE A 126 -19.44 -33.57 14.13
C ILE A 126 -20.55 -33.96 13.12
N ASP A 127 -21.10 -35.17 13.20
CA ASP A 127 -22.01 -35.71 12.18
C ASP A 127 -23.41 -35.08 12.17
N GLN A 128 -23.93 -34.63 13.32
CA GLN A 128 -25.31 -34.11 13.41
C GLN A 128 -25.54 -32.75 12.75
N ALA A 129 -24.47 -32.04 12.33
CA ALA A 129 -24.59 -30.83 11.51
C ALA A 129 -24.58 -31.10 9.99
N LEU A 130 -24.29 -32.34 9.57
CA LEU A 130 -23.98 -32.68 8.17
C LEU A 130 -25.08 -33.50 7.46
N MET A 131 -26.20 -33.80 8.13
CA MET A 131 -27.28 -34.64 7.57
C MET A 131 -28.68 -34.02 7.76
N ILE A 132 -29.03 -33.08 6.87
CA ILE A 132 -30.42 -32.91 6.42
C ILE A 132 -30.47 -33.41 4.97
N SER A 133 -31.27 -34.43 4.72
CA SER A 133 -31.14 -35.29 3.54
C SER A 133 -31.79 -34.75 2.27
N SER A 134 -31.20 -35.10 1.13
CA SER A 134 -31.71 -34.87 -0.21
C SER A 134 -33.03 -35.61 -0.47
N SER A 135 -34.09 -34.92 -0.89
CA SER A 135 -35.36 -35.56 -1.27
C SER A 135 -36.23 -34.82 -2.30
N SER A 136 -35.64 -34.25 -3.36
CA SER A 136 -36.29 -34.20 -4.69
C SER A 136 -35.32 -33.72 -5.78
N VAL A 137 -35.33 -34.38 -6.94
CA VAL A 137 -34.67 -33.86 -8.16
C VAL A 137 -35.66 -32.93 -8.86
N ALA A 138 -35.75 -31.69 -8.36
CA ALA A 138 -36.34 -30.60 -9.14
C ALA A 138 -35.33 -30.16 -10.21
N THR A 139 -35.82 -29.89 -11.42
CA THR A 139 -34.97 -29.45 -12.54
C THR A 139 -34.29 -28.12 -12.19
N LEU A 140 -33.01 -27.98 -12.54
CA LEU A 140 -32.20 -26.80 -12.24
C LEU A 140 -32.89 -25.49 -12.69
N PRO A 141 -33.05 -24.49 -11.80
CA PRO A 141 -33.16 -23.11 -12.26
C PRO A 141 -31.80 -22.70 -12.88
N ASP A 142 -31.85 -21.99 -13.99
CA ASP A 142 -30.67 -21.46 -14.70
C ASP A 142 -29.82 -20.59 -13.74
N PRO A 143 -28.48 -20.69 -13.69
CA PRO A 143 -27.64 -19.78 -12.90
C PRO A 143 -27.82 -18.28 -13.24
N GLN A 144 -28.45 -17.94 -14.37
CA GLN A 144 -28.89 -16.57 -14.67
C GLN A 144 -30.05 -16.06 -13.80
N SER A 145 -30.82 -16.95 -13.15
CA SER A 145 -32.07 -16.66 -12.45
C SER A 145 -31.94 -15.87 -11.14
N VAL A 146 -30.72 -15.59 -10.68
CA VAL A 146 -30.47 -14.66 -9.58
C VAL A 146 -30.92 -13.25 -10.02
N PRO A 147 -31.78 -12.54 -9.26
CA PRO A 147 -32.24 -11.19 -9.60
C PRO A 147 -31.09 -10.25 -9.95
N PHE A 148 -31.23 -9.53 -11.06
CA PHE A 148 -30.16 -8.67 -11.57
C PHE A 148 -30.04 -7.37 -10.76
N LEU A 149 -28.80 -6.93 -10.53
CA LEU A 149 -28.42 -5.74 -9.76
C LEU A 149 -29.24 -4.48 -10.15
N GLY A 150 -29.81 -3.83 -9.14
CA GLY A 150 -30.44 -2.53 -9.26
C GLY A 150 -29.41 -1.40 -9.17
N THR A 151 -29.73 -0.23 -9.75
CA THR A 151 -28.94 0.98 -9.54
C THR A 151 -28.98 1.47 -8.08
N GLY A 152 -29.94 1.00 -7.28
CA GLY A 152 -30.00 1.22 -5.83
C GLY A 152 -28.88 0.51 -5.06
N ASP A 153 -28.41 -0.65 -5.52
CA ASP A 153 -27.42 -1.48 -4.80
C ASP A 153 -26.05 -0.79 -4.71
N PHE A 154 -25.76 0.12 -5.65
CA PHE A 154 -24.56 0.96 -5.66
C PHE A 154 -24.74 2.26 -4.88
N ALA A 155 -25.98 2.75 -4.74
CA ALA A 155 -26.29 3.83 -3.80
C ALA A 155 -26.13 3.37 -2.33
N ASP A 156 -26.15 2.06 -2.08
CA ASP A 156 -25.88 1.46 -0.77
C ASP A 156 -24.39 1.57 -0.35
N LEU A 157 -23.49 2.07 -1.21
CA LEU A 157 -22.06 2.24 -0.89
C LEU A 157 -21.67 3.65 -0.42
N GLY A 158 -22.51 4.66 -0.69
CA GLY A 158 -22.20 6.08 -0.40
C GLY A 158 -21.99 6.42 1.08
N PHE A 159 -22.42 5.55 2.00
CA PHE A 159 -22.21 5.73 3.44
C PHE A 159 -20.73 5.74 3.86
N LEU A 160 -19.85 5.15 3.03
CA LEU A 160 -18.40 5.21 3.23
C LEU A 160 -17.89 6.65 3.04
N GLU A 161 -18.42 7.37 2.05
CA GLU A 161 -18.13 8.80 1.86
C GLU A 161 -18.79 9.65 2.96
N ASP A 162 -20.07 9.41 3.27
CA ASP A 162 -20.82 10.15 4.31
C ASP A 162 -20.13 10.08 5.70
N PHE A 163 -19.38 9.01 5.98
CA PHE A 163 -18.65 8.81 7.24
C PHE A 163 -17.18 9.29 7.17
N LEU A 164 -16.45 8.89 6.12
CA LEU A 164 -15.00 9.10 6.01
C LEU A 164 -14.61 10.39 5.27
N LEU A 165 -15.56 11.16 4.75
CA LEU A 165 -15.35 12.53 4.30
C LEU A 165 -16.18 13.49 5.16
N PRO A 166 -15.59 14.49 5.84
CA PRO A 166 -16.38 15.46 6.59
C PRO A 166 -17.21 16.29 5.60
N ASP A 167 -18.44 16.63 5.99
CA ASP A 167 -19.19 17.70 5.32
C ASP A 167 -18.29 18.95 5.29
N THR A 168 -18.06 19.54 4.11
CA THR A 168 -16.98 20.54 3.88
C THR A 168 -17.27 21.92 4.49
N THR A 169 -18.16 21.95 5.48
CA THR A 169 -18.45 23.03 6.42
C THR A 169 -17.53 23.04 7.65
N MET A 170 -16.41 22.31 7.63
CA MET A 170 -15.27 22.56 8.52
C MET A 170 -14.92 24.05 8.49
N ILE A 171 -14.99 24.70 9.66
CA ILE A 171 -14.85 26.15 9.80
C ILE A 171 -13.43 26.57 9.36
N PRO A 172 -13.27 27.54 8.46
CA PRO A 172 -11.96 28.14 8.17
C PRO A 172 -11.41 28.79 9.46
N GLY A 173 -10.49 28.08 10.12
CA GLY A 173 -9.98 28.46 11.45
C GLY A 173 -9.21 27.37 12.19
N HIS A 174 -9.40 26.07 11.87
CA HIS A 174 -8.68 24.96 12.52
C HIS A 174 -7.66 24.21 11.65
N LEU A 175 -7.32 24.73 10.47
CA LEU A 175 -6.22 24.26 9.62
C LEU A 175 -5.12 25.33 9.45
N ALA A 176 -4.76 26.00 10.55
CA ALA A 176 -3.76 27.05 10.58
C ALA A 176 -2.94 26.99 11.89
N SER A 177 -1.91 26.13 11.93
CA SER A 177 -0.90 26.13 13.01
C SER A 177 0.47 25.55 12.56
N MET A 178 0.78 25.57 11.26
CA MET A 178 2.12 25.23 10.73
C MET A 178 2.61 26.25 9.68
N ALA A 179 2.13 27.49 9.76
CA ALA A 179 2.69 28.62 9.04
C ALA A 179 3.26 29.63 10.05
N TYR A 180 4.54 29.96 9.91
CA TYR A 180 5.14 31.12 10.55
C TYR A 180 4.68 32.36 9.77
N GLU A 181 3.90 33.24 10.38
CA GLU A 181 3.71 34.61 9.88
C GLU A 181 4.08 35.60 10.98
N SER A 182 5.00 36.51 10.64
CA SER A 182 5.48 37.56 11.52
C SER A 182 4.68 38.83 11.33
N GLU A 183 4.19 39.46 12.40
CA GLU A 183 3.77 40.86 12.31
C GLU A 183 4.17 41.69 13.55
N THR A 184 4.97 42.72 13.28
CA THR A 184 5.15 43.98 14.04
C THR A 184 5.20 43.93 15.57
N MET A 185 6.40 44.08 16.14
CA MET A 185 6.55 44.72 17.46
C MET A 185 6.35 46.25 17.33
N PRO A 186 5.77 46.92 18.34
CA PRO A 186 5.83 48.38 18.45
C PRO A 186 7.27 48.83 18.78
N ALA A 187 7.68 49.97 18.23
CA ALA A 187 9.08 50.41 18.25
C ALA A 187 9.50 51.12 19.54
N LEU A 188 10.78 50.94 19.91
CA LEU A 188 11.70 51.83 20.64
C LEU A 188 13.03 51.03 20.76
N SER A 189 14.25 51.45 20.47
CA SER A 189 14.89 52.61 19.81
C SER A 189 16.38 52.54 20.24
N ALA A 190 17.28 53.17 19.49
CA ALA A 190 18.67 53.50 19.88
C ALA A 190 19.75 52.38 19.86
N TRP A 191 20.54 52.45 18.78
CA TRP A 191 22.02 52.54 18.74
C TRP A 191 22.85 51.37 18.21
N ASP A 192 23.74 51.76 17.28
CA ASP A 192 24.71 50.95 16.56
C ASP A 192 26.04 50.78 17.33
N ASN A 193 26.87 49.85 16.83
CA ASN A 193 28.26 49.55 17.25
C ASN A 193 28.35 48.85 18.61
N VAL A 194 29.34 47.99 18.89
CA VAL A 194 30.66 47.75 18.25
C VAL A 194 30.87 46.25 18.03
N GLY A 195 31.52 45.84 16.92
CA GLY A 195 31.89 44.45 16.67
C GLY A 195 33.33 44.12 17.08
N LEU A 196 33.64 42.82 17.24
CA LEU A 196 35.01 42.28 17.24
C LEU A 196 35.02 40.78 16.83
N ALA A 197 36.20 40.27 16.50
CA ALA A 197 36.42 38.96 15.86
C ALA A 197 36.49 37.79 16.88
N PRO A 198 36.53 36.51 16.45
CA PRO A 198 36.21 35.36 17.31
C PRO A 198 37.38 34.90 18.19
N ASN A 199 37.07 34.05 19.17
CA ASN A 199 38.05 33.29 19.94
C ASN A 199 37.59 31.81 20.05
N PRO A 200 38.42 30.80 19.74
CA PRO A 200 38.00 29.41 19.72
C PRO A 200 38.18 28.72 21.08
N GLY A 201 37.28 27.78 21.40
CA GLY A 201 37.53 26.75 22.41
C GLY A 201 36.52 26.62 23.55
N GLN A 202 35.39 25.95 23.29
CA GLN A 202 34.73 25.04 24.22
C GLN A 202 33.71 24.18 23.45
N ALA A 203 33.61 22.89 23.77
CA ALA A 203 32.68 21.97 23.13
C ALA A 203 31.28 22.07 23.77
N PRO A 204 30.18 21.95 23.01
CA PRO A 204 28.83 22.10 23.55
C PRO A 204 28.40 20.87 24.37
N LEU A 205 27.94 21.12 25.60
CA LEU A 205 27.17 20.17 26.40
C LEU A 205 25.90 20.85 26.91
N SER A 206 24.80 20.08 26.96
CA SER A 206 23.51 20.39 27.57
C SER A 206 22.78 21.69 27.17
N THR A 207 21.87 21.60 26.18
CA THR A 207 20.68 22.48 26.10
C THR A 207 19.42 21.73 25.64
N PHE A 208 18.97 20.73 26.40
CA PHE A 208 17.57 20.30 26.34
C PHE A 208 16.75 21.14 27.32
N GLN A 209 16.34 22.34 26.89
CA GLN A 209 15.34 23.12 27.63
C GLN A 209 13.95 22.49 27.43
N ALA A 210 13.23 22.26 28.52
CA ALA A 210 11.86 21.76 28.46
C ALA A 210 10.92 22.86 27.95
N VAL A 211 10.06 22.52 26.99
CA VAL A 211 8.96 23.39 26.56
C VAL A 211 7.80 23.21 27.54
N GLU A 212 7.41 24.26 28.26
CA GLU A 212 6.27 24.19 29.17
C GLU A 212 4.92 24.12 28.40
N PRO A 213 3.97 23.26 28.83
CA PRO A 213 2.71 23.08 28.14
C PRO A 213 1.66 24.14 28.51
N SER A 214 1.74 25.33 27.92
CA SER A 214 0.68 26.35 28.03
C SER A 214 -0.39 26.19 26.94
N ALA A 215 -1.66 26.40 27.31
CA ALA A 215 -2.81 26.56 26.41
C ALA A 215 -3.23 25.37 25.51
N ARG A 216 -3.27 24.13 26.04
CA ARG A 216 -4.24 23.14 25.53
C ARG A 216 -5.65 23.55 25.95
N GLY A 217 -6.61 23.52 25.03
CA GLY A 217 -8.04 23.75 25.32
C GLY A 217 -8.61 22.70 26.29
N LYS A 218 -9.71 23.04 26.98
CA LYS A 218 -10.35 22.17 27.99
C LYS A 218 -11.02 20.92 27.39
N LEU A 219 -10.21 19.93 27.05
CA LEU A 219 -10.62 18.53 27.08
C LEU A 219 -10.94 18.13 28.54
N SER A 220 -11.79 17.11 28.72
CA SER A 220 -12.02 16.49 30.03
C SER A 220 -10.71 15.99 30.63
N GLU A 221 -10.62 15.95 31.97
CA GLU A 221 -9.42 15.57 32.71
C GLU A 221 -8.75 14.30 32.14
N PRO A 222 -7.47 14.35 31.72
CA PRO A 222 -6.85 13.23 31.05
C PRO A 222 -6.80 11.98 31.93
N SER A 223 -7.25 10.84 31.40
CA SER A 223 -7.23 9.52 32.07
C SER A 223 -5.83 9.11 32.55
N TYR A 224 -4.79 9.69 31.95
CA TYR A 224 -3.38 9.40 32.19
C TYR A 224 -2.80 9.96 33.50
N PHE A 225 -3.56 10.70 34.32
CA PHE A 225 -3.04 11.28 35.58
C PHE A 225 -2.36 10.23 36.48
N ARG A 226 -2.93 9.01 36.54
CA ARG A 226 -2.36 7.89 37.32
C ARG A 226 -1.05 7.34 36.72
N VAL A 227 -0.96 7.26 35.38
CA VAL A 227 0.23 6.80 34.65
C VAL A 227 1.38 7.81 34.74
N LEU A 228 1.08 9.11 34.65
CA LEU A 228 2.08 10.16 34.82
C LEU A 228 2.59 10.26 36.28
N SER A 229 1.79 9.80 37.24
CA SER A 229 2.16 9.76 38.66
C SER A 229 2.98 8.54 39.10
N THR A 230 3.30 7.58 38.21
CA THR A 230 4.05 6.35 38.56
C THR A 230 5.31 6.66 39.36
N SER A 231 5.39 6.12 40.57
CA SER A 231 6.43 6.41 41.56
C SER A 231 7.74 5.66 41.30
N ASN A 232 8.84 6.12 41.89
CA ASN A 232 10.10 5.36 41.90
C ASN A 232 9.94 4.02 42.66
N PHE A 233 9.05 3.96 43.64
CA PHE A 233 8.74 2.75 44.40
C PHE A 233 8.09 1.67 43.53
N GLU A 234 7.08 2.01 42.72
CA GLU A 234 6.44 1.06 41.80
C GLU A 234 7.42 0.52 40.74
N VAL A 235 8.36 1.34 40.28
CA VAL A 235 9.42 0.91 39.33
C VAL A 235 10.35 -0.12 39.97
N GLU A 236 10.77 0.10 41.22
CA GLU A 236 11.66 -0.84 41.91
C GLU A 236 10.92 -2.11 42.39
N GLU A 237 9.63 -2.04 42.73
CA GLU A 237 8.84 -3.24 43.02
C GLU A 237 8.57 -4.07 41.75
N PHE A 238 8.31 -3.44 40.59
CA PHE A 238 8.30 -4.13 39.30
C PHE A 238 9.65 -4.79 39.00
N ARG A 239 10.76 -4.08 39.21
CA ARG A 239 12.12 -4.60 39.03
C ARG A 239 12.38 -5.82 39.92
N LYS A 240 12.02 -5.73 41.20
CA LYS A 240 12.08 -6.82 42.18
C LYS A 240 11.23 -8.01 41.75
N LYS A 241 9.97 -7.80 41.35
CA LYS A 241 9.12 -8.87 40.82
C LYS A 241 9.67 -9.51 39.53
N LEU A 242 10.39 -8.77 38.70
CA LEU A 242 11.03 -9.30 37.49
C LEU A 242 12.28 -10.14 37.79
N TYR A 243 13.19 -9.65 38.63
CA TYR A 243 14.48 -10.33 38.88
C TYR A 243 14.47 -11.34 40.05
N CYS A 244 13.52 -11.25 41.00
CA CYS A 244 13.45 -12.19 42.13
C CYS A 244 12.51 -13.38 41.88
N ASN A 245 11.52 -13.24 41.00
CA ASN A 245 10.53 -14.30 40.77
C ASN A 245 10.85 -15.18 39.54
N TYR A 246 11.84 -14.81 38.73
CA TYR A 246 12.20 -15.51 37.50
C TYR A 246 13.73 -15.68 37.39
N PRO A 247 14.23 -16.84 36.92
CA PRO A 247 15.66 -17.06 36.75
C PRO A 247 16.25 -16.14 35.67
N HIS A 248 17.47 -15.64 35.92
CA HIS A 248 18.19 -14.74 35.02
C HIS A 248 18.33 -15.25 33.57
N GLU A 249 18.35 -16.56 33.37
CA GLU A 249 18.41 -17.20 32.04
C GLU A 249 17.22 -16.82 31.14
N LEU A 250 16.01 -16.65 31.69
CA LEU A 250 14.83 -16.20 30.94
C LEU A 250 14.88 -14.71 30.55
N LEU A 251 15.73 -13.94 31.21
CA LEU A 251 15.92 -12.50 30.96
C LEU A 251 17.06 -12.25 29.96
N GLY A 252 18.03 -13.17 29.87
CA GLY A 252 19.12 -13.11 28.89
C GLY A 252 19.92 -11.80 28.96
N SER A 253 20.00 -11.08 27.85
CA SER A 253 20.69 -9.78 27.73
C SER A 253 19.81 -8.56 28.09
N PHE A 254 18.60 -8.76 28.63
CA PHE A 254 17.64 -7.68 28.88
C PHE A 254 18.14 -6.65 29.91
N GLN A 255 18.32 -5.41 29.45
CA GLN A 255 18.67 -4.29 30.29
C GLN A 255 17.40 -3.64 30.87
N PHE A 256 17.32 -3.53 32.19
CA PHE A 256 16.15 -2.94 32.84
C PHE A 256 15.97 -1.45 32.44
N PRO A 257 14.78 -1.06 31.93
CA PRO A 257 14.55 0.28 31.41
C PRO A 257 14.52 1.34 32.52
N THR A 258 14.92 2.58 32.20
CA THR A 258 14.78 3.72 33.10
C THR A 258 13.30 4.07 33.31
N ARG A 259 12.95 4.68 34.47
CA ARG A 259 11.59 5.20 34.72
C ARG A 259 11.05 6.06 33.56
N SER A 260 11.91 6.90 32.97
CA SER A 260 11.53 7.77 31.85
C SER A 260 11.26 7.02 30.54
N ARG A 261 11.82 5.82 30.33
CA ARG A 261 11.41 4.92 29.24
C ARG A 261 10.11 4.21 29.59
N ILE A 262 10.00 3.65 30.80
CA ILE A 262 8.80 2.96 31.28
C ILE A 262 7.55 3.84 31.12
N VAL A 263 7.57 5.05 31.68
CA VAL A 263 6.41 5.97 31.64
C VAL A 263 6.05 6.36 30.21
N ARG A 264 7.02 6.72 29.36
CA ARG A 264 6.74 7.08 27.95
C ARG A 264 6.12 5.93 27.17
N CYS A 265 6.64 4.71 27.30
CA CYS A 265 6.09 3.54 26.61
C CYS A 265 4.67 3.20 27.11
N ILE A 266 4.40 3.28 28.41
CA ILE A 266 3.05 3.04 28.95
C ILE A 266 2.06 4.13 28.47
N VAL A 267 2.48 5.40 28.40
CA VAL A 267 1.66 6.48 27.83
C VAL A 267 1.39 6.21 26.34
N ALA A 268 2.41 5.93 25.52
CA ALA A 268 2.23 5.64 24.10
C ALA A 268 1.31 4.43 23.83
N TYR A 269 1.37 3.39 24.66
CA TYR A 269 0.43 2.27 24.61
C TYR A 269 -1.01 2.74 24.88
N PHE A 270 -1.25 3.47 25.98
CA PHE A 270 -2.61 3.88 26.34
C PHE A 270 -3.17 5.04 25.49
N GLU A 271 -2.32 5.84 24.82
CA GLU A 271 -2.73 6.92 23.91
C GLU A 271 -2.92 6.45 22.45
N HIS A 272 -2.26 5.38 21.99
CA HIS A 272 -2.23 5.00 20.56
C HIS A 272 -2.60 3.55 20.24
N PHE A 273 -2.62 2.64 21.23
CA PHE A 273 -2.97 1.23 21.03
C PHE A 273 -4.23 0.83 21.78
N ASP A 274 -4.34 1.14 23.07
CA ASP A 274 -5.52 0.88 23.89
C ASP A 274 -6.85 1.39 23.30
N PRO A 275 -6.93 2.55 22.61
CA PRO A 275 -8.19 2.99 21.97
C PRO A 275 -8.69 2.04 20.85
N HIS A 276 -7.80 1.26 20.25
CA HIS A 276 -8.08 0.25 19.22
C HIS A 276 -8.14 -1.18 19.78
N THR A 277 -7.62 -1.38 21.00
CA THR A 277 -7.54 -2.70 21.66
C THR A 277 -7.74 -2.54 23.18
N PRO A 278 -8.95 -2.15 23.64
CA PRO A 278 -9.23 -1.78 25.03
C PRO A 278 -9.45 -3.03 25.89
N ILE A 279 -8.42 -3.86 26.02
CA ILE A 279 -8.43 -5.14 26.78
C ILE A 279 -7.79 -5.00 28.18
N ILE A 280 -7.33 -3.81 28.56
CA ILE A 280 -6.77 -3.51 29.88
C ILE A 280 -7.62 -2.44 30.57
N GLN A 281 -8.07 -2.72 31.80
CA GLN A 281 -8.87 -1.76 32.55
C GLN A 281 -7.96 -0.75 33.29
N HIS A 282 -8.00 0.52 32.89
CA HIS A 282 -7.11 1.58 33.40
C HIS A 282 -7.15 1.72 34.94
N ALA A 283 -8.31 1.52 35.56
CA ALA A 283 -8.48 1.60 37.01
C ALA A 283 -7.81 0.48 37.82
N ARG A 284 -7.53 -0.67 37.18
CA ARG A 284 -6.92 -1.86 37.80
C ARG A 284 -5.42 -2.00 37.48
N PHE A 285 -4.90 -1.21 36.54
CA PHE A 285 -3.48 -1.21 36.20
C PHE A 285 -2.66 -0.38 37.22
N SER A 286 -1.63 -1.00 37.80
CA SER A 286 -0.51 -0.34 38.48
C SER A 286 0.78 -1.08 38.14
N LEU A 287 1.89 -0.34 38.03
CA LEU A 287 3.19 -0.92 37.74
C LEU A 287 3.70 -1.82 38.89
N ALA A 288 3.32 -1.56 40.15
CA ALA A 288 3.69 -2.43 41.26
C ALA A 288 2.95 -3.77 41.23
N ASP A 289 1.63 -3.77 41.01
CA ASP A 289 0.78 -4.95 41.23
C ASP A 289 0.57 -5.83 40.00
N THR A 290 0.73 -5.28 38.80
CA THR A 290 0.50 -6.02 37.54
C THR A 290 1.58 -7.09 37.32
N ASN A 291 1.22 -8.20 36.66
CA ASN A 291 2.17 -9.26 36.29
C ASN A 291 3.30 -8.69 35.39
N PRO A 292 4.59 -8.97 35.67
CA PRO A 292 5.73 -8.47 34.90
C PRO A 292 5.66 -8.75 33.38
N ALA A 293 5.08 -9.88 32.96
CA ALA A 293 4.93 -10.21 31.54
C ALA A 293 3.95 -9.27 30.82
N LEU A 294 2.86 -8.87 31.48
CA LEU A 294 1.91 -7.90 30.93
C LEU A 294 2.53 -6.50 30.84
N ILE A 295 3.28 -6.09 31.88
CA ILE A 295 4.03 -4.83 31.86
C ILE A 295 5.02 -4.82 30.68
N LEU A 296 5.78 -5.90 30.48
CA LEU A 296 6.73 -5.98 29.36
C LEU A 296 6.04 -6.02 27.98
N ALA A 297 4.87 -6.65 27.85
CA ALA A 297 4.10 -6.62 26.60
C ALA A 297 3.55 -5.22 26.27
N ILE A 298 3.06 -4.48 27.27
CA ILE A 298 2.68 -3.06 27.16
C ILE A 298 3.90 -2.22 26.75
N LEU A 299 5.05 -2.43 27.39
CA LEU A 299 6.28 -1.72 27.06
C LEU A 299 6.78 -2.02 25.64
N ALA A 300 6.64 -3.27 25.17
CA ALA A 300 7.04 -3.66 23.82
C ALA A 300 6.22 -2.92 22.75
N ILE A 301 4.88 -2.92 22.88
CA ILE A 301 4.00 -2.21 21.96
C ILE A 301 4.18 -0.69 22.09
N GLY A 302 4.25 -0.16 23.31
CA GLY A 302 4.50 1.27 23.54
C GLY A 302 5.84 1.76 22.96
N ALA A 303 6.88 0.93 22.99
CA ALA A 303 8.17 1.22 22.35
C ALA A 303 8.10 1.18 20.81
N MET A 304 7.24 0.35 20.22
CA MET A 304 7.00 0.32 18.77
C MET A 304 6.39 1.64 18.27
N TYR A 305 5.42 2.19 19.01
CA TYR A 305 4.83 3.52 18.71
C TYR A 305 5.81 4.69 18.94
N LEU A 306 6.88 4.48 19.71
CA LEU A 306 7.97 5.45 19.91
C LEU A 306 9.17 5.20 18.98
N SER A 307 9.06 4.28 18.03
CA SER A 307 10.13 3.81 17.12
C SER A 307 11.39 3.27 17.83
N GLU A 308 11.30 2.91 19.12
CA GLU A 308 12.39 2.31 19.92
C GLU A 308 12.45 0.78 19.64
N HIS A 309 12.59 0.40 18.37
CA HIS A 309 12.41 -0.98 17.87
C HIS A 309 13.31 -2.02 18.55
N GLU A 310 14.56 -1.69 18.89
CA GLU A 310 15.47 -2.62 19.58
C GLU A 310 14.93 -3.01 20.96
N PHE A 311 14.58 -2.01 21.78
CA PHE A 311 13.99 -2.23 23.10
C PHE A 311 12.59 -2.87 23.01
N SER A 312 11.82 -2.53 21.98
CA SER A 312 10.53 -3.14 21.67
C SER A 312 10.64 -4.66 21.49
N VAL A 313 11.60 -5.13 20.68
CA VAL A 313 11.87 -6.57 20.47
C VAL A 313 12.45 -7.23 21.72
N GLN A 314 13.33 -6.56 22.47
CA GLN A 314 13.85 -7.07 23.74
C GLN A 314 12.73 -7.30 24.77
N ALA A 315 11.87 -6.31 24.99
CA ALA A 315 10.74 -6.40 25.92
C ALA A 315 9.72 -7.48 25.49
N TYR A 316 9.41 -7.57 24.19
CA TYR A 316 8.56 -8.62 23.63
C TYR A 316 9.14 -10.03 23.88
N THR A 317 10.44 -10.21 23.63
CA THR A 317 11.12 -11.50 23.78
C THR A 317 11.01 -12.00 25.21
N VAL A 318 11.32 -11.15 26.20
CA VAL A 318 11.21 -11.49 27.62
C VAL A 318 9.75 -11.72 28.02
N ALA A 319 8.82 -10.84 27.62
CA ALA A 319 7.39 -11.01 27.90
C ALA A 319 6.87 -12.39 27.46
N CYS A 320 7.27 -12.84 26.27
CA CYS A 320 6.94 -14.17 25.78
C CYS A 320 7.59 -15.30 26.61
N SER A 321 8.85 -15.18 27.01
CA SER A 321 9.53 -16.18 27.84
C SER A 321 8.88 -16.32 29.22
N LEU A 322 8.45 -15.22 29.83
CA LEU A 322 7.72 -15.24 31.11
C LEU A 322 6.33 -15.87 30.98
N VAL A 323 5.63 -15.61 29.86
CA VAL A 323 4.34 -16.25 29.52
C VAL A 323 4.49 -17.75 29.30
N GLU A 324 5.51 -18.19 28.54
CA GLU A 324 5.77 -19.60 28.27
C GLU A 324 6.11 -20.36 29.55
N ALA A 325 6.92 -19.78 30.45
CA ALA A 325 7.18 -20.35 31.77
C ALA A 325 5.90 -20.51 32.60
N HIS A 326 5.09 -19.45 32.72
CA HIS A 326 3.84 -19.50 33.50
C HIS A 326 2.79 -20.47 32.91
N SER A 327 2.83 -20.72 31.60
CA SER A 327 1.97 -21.68 30.90
C SER A 327 2.36 -23.15 31.14
N LEU A 328 3.53 -23.41 31.75
CA LEU A 328 3.88 -24.73 32.28
C LEU A 328 3.31 -24.91 33.68
N ASP A 329 3.47 -23.91 34.56
CA ASP A 329 3.00 -23.93 35.95
C ASP A 329 1.46 -24.03 36.09
N GLN A 330 0.69 -23.47 35.15
CA GLN A 330 -0.78 -23.48 35.22
C GLN A 330 -1.42 -24.88 35.04
N ARG A 331 -0.65 -25.90 34.63
CA ARG A 331 -1.19 -27.26 34.39
C ARG A 331 -1.67 -27.98 35.65
N GLU A 332 -1.32 -27.46 36.84
CA GLU A 332 -1.65 -28.05 38.15
C GLU A 332 -2.60 -27.19 38.98
N GLN A 333 -3.14 -26.09 38.44
CA GLN A 333 -3.93 -25.11 39.18
C GLN A 333 -5.45 -25.36 39.12
N THR A 334 -6.16 -24.89 40.14
CA THR A 334 -7.62 -25.07 40.27
C THR A 334 -8.41 -23.87 39.71
N PRO A 335 -9.67 -24.05 39.23
CA PRO A 335 -10.44 -22.99 38.58
C PRO A 335 -10.72 -21.74 39.43
N SER A 336 -10.54 -21.81 40.75
CA SER A 336 -10.72 -20.69 41.69
C SER A 336 -9.60 -19.63 41.65
N GLN A 337 -8.57 -19.81 40.83
CA GLN A 337 -7.42 -18.90 40.72
C GLN A 337 -7.24 -18.28 39.32
N TYR A 338 -8.32 -18.11 38.54
CA TYR A 338 -8.25 -17.58 37.17
C TYR A 338 -7.65 -16.15 37.10
N GLN A 339 -6.52 -15.99 36.40
CA GLN A 339 -5.81 -14.70 36.27
C GLN A 339 -5.88 -14.13 34.85
N PHE A 340 -6.37 -12.89 34.71
CA PHE A 340 -6.38 -12.20 33.42
C PHE A 340 -5.02 -11.68 32.97
N ALA A 341 -4.12 -11.30 33.89
CA ALA A 341 -2.87 -10.63 33.52
C ALA A 341 -1.93 -11.48 32.62
N PRO A 342 -1.75 -12.80 32.85
CA PRO A 342 -1.06 -13.65 31.90
C PRO A 342 -1.76 -13.71 30.53
N LEU A 343 -3.09 -13.88 30.51
CA LEU A 343 -3.90 -13.97 29.28
C LEU A 343 -3.83 -12.68 28.43
N GLN A 344 -3.89 -11.52 29.09
CA GLN A 344 -3.65 -10.20 28.49
C GLN A 344 -2.24 -10.11 27.89
N ALA A 345 -1.21 -10.57 28.63
CA ALA A 345 0.17 -10.60 28.12
C ALA A 345 0.30 -11.51 26.89
N MET A 346 -0.33 -12.69 26.91
CA MET A 346 -0.36 -13.60 25.76
C MET A 346 -0.95 -12.91 24.53
N LEU A 347 -2.13 -12.28 24.66
CA LEU A 347 -2.82 -11.63 23.53
C LEU A 347 -2.03 -10.44 22.95
N LEU A 348 -1.40 -9.62 23.79
CA LEU A 348 -0.51 -8.57 23.32
C LEU A 348 0.75 -9.14 22.63
N CYS A 349 1.29 -10.26 23.10
CA CYS A 349 2.40 -10.95 22.45
C CYS A 349 2.00 -11.66 21.14
N VAL A 350 0.76 -12.14 20.99
CA VAL A 350 0.23 -12.62 19.70
C VAL A 350 0.13 -11.44 18.73
N GLN A 351 -0.50 -10.34 19.15
CA GLN A 351 -0.62 -9.12 18.33
C GLN A 351 0.76 -8.65 17.85
N PHE A 352 1.70 -8.44 18.78
CA PHE A 352 3.05 -8.01 18.45
C PHE A 352 3.73 -9.02 17.53
N GLY A 353 3.71 -10.31 17.87
CA GLY A 353 4.42 -11.34 17.13
C GLY A 353 3.96 -11.44 15.69
N ALA A 354 2.65 -11.53 15.45
CA ALA A 354 2.07 -11.59 14.11
C ALA A 354 2.36 -10.33 13.27
N PHE A 355 2.25 -9.14 13.87
CA PHE A 355 2.46 -7.86 13.19
C PHE A 355 3.91 -7.31 13.26
N SER A 356 4.87 -8.10 13.75
CA SER A 356 6.31 -7.76 13.81
C SER A 356 7.07 -7.96 12.49
N GLY A 357 6.43 -8.54 11.46
CA GLY A 357 7.07 -8.80 10.17
C GLY A 357 8.11 -9.93 10.14
N GLN A 358 8.45 -10.54 11.29
CA GLN A 358 9.43 -11.63 11.41
C GLN A 358 8.74 -13.00 11.59
N ASP A 359 9.27 -14.06 10.98
CA ASP A 359 8.56 -15.35 10.93
C ASP A 359 8.79 -16.25 12.15
N ALA A 360 9.93 -16.11 12.84
CA ALA A 360 10.13 -16.72 14.17
C ALA A 360 9.09 -16.18 15.19
N HIS A 361 8.78 -14.89 15.12
CA HIS A 361 7.73 -14.27 15.91
C HIS A 361 6.33 -14.73 15.47
N SER A 362 6.06 -14.87 14.16
CA SER A 362 4.82 -15.47 13.65
C SER A 362 4.59 -16.88 14.23
N GLN A 363 5.61 -17.73 14.27
CA GLN A 363 5.53 -19.09 14.83
C GLN A 363 5.33 -19.09 16.35
N LYS A 364 5.99 -18.18 17.08
CA LYS A 364 5.79 -18.02 18.53
C LYS A 364 4.37 -17.57 18.84
N SER A 365 3.87 -16.60 18.07
CA SER A 365 2.50 -16.09 18.13
C SER A 365 1.44 -17.18 17.88
N GLN A 366 1.64 -18.09 16.92
CA GLN A 366 0.71 -19.23 16.72
C GLN A 366 0.60 -20.12 17.97
N ARG A 367 1.74 -20.43 18.63
CA ARG A 367 1.76 -21.24 19.86
C ARG A 367 1.09 -20.51 21.03
N LEU A 368 1.34 -19.22 21.20
CA LEU A 368 0.70 -18.41 22.23
C LEU A 368 -0.81 -18.25 22.00
N PHE A 369 -1.27 -18.13 20.76
CA PHE A 369 -2.70 -18.05 20.44
C PHE A 369 -3.44 -19.36 20.77
N ALA A 370 -2.84 -20.53 20.53
CA ALA A 370 -3.41 -21.79 20.98
C ALA A 370 -3.56 -21.86 22.52
N ALA A 371 -2.58 -21.33 23.27
CA ALA A 371 -2.66 -21.23 24.73
C ALA A 371 -3.74 -20.23 25.20
N VAL A 372 -3.89 -19.07 24.54
CA VAL A 372 -5.02 -18.14 24.73
C VAL A 372 -6.36 -18.85 24.56
N CYS A 373 -6.50 -19.65 23.50
CA CYS A 373 -7.74 -20.33 23.17
C CYS A 373 -8.18 -21.33 24.24
N GLU A 374 -7.26 -22.14 24.77
CA GLU A 374 -7.56 -23.09 25.85
C GLU A 374 -7.74 -22.38 27.21
N ALA A 375 -6.99 -21.30 27.49
CA ALA A 375 -7.18 -20.50 28.69
C ALA A 375 -8.55 -19.81 28.75
N LEU A 376 -9.04 -19.28 27.62
CA LEU A 376 -10.41 -18.73 27.53
C LEU A 376 -11.46 -19.82 27.73
N LYS A 377 -11.32 -20.96 27.05
CA LYS A 377 -12.21 -22.12 27.17
C LYS A 377 -12.32 -22.64 28.61
N SER A 378 -11.21 -22.70 29.35
CA SER A 378 -11.20 -23.02 30.78
C SER A 378 -11.96 -21.99 31.63
N GLY A 379 -11.80 -20.70 31.32
CA GLY A 379 -12.45 -19.61 32.05
C GLY A 379 -13.96 -19.47 31.84
N LEU A 380 -14.56 -20.13 30.83
CA LEU A 380 -16.03 -20.13 30.64
C LEU A 380 -16.78 -20.72 31.84
N GLU A 381 -16.24 -21.78 32.46
CA GLU A 381 -16.81 -22.37 33.68
C GLU A 381 -16.69 -21.46 34.91
N VAL A 382 -15.72 -20.53 34.89
CA VAL A 382 -15.54 -19.49 35.93
C VAL A 382 -16.44 -18.27 35.66
N LEU A 383 -16.78 -18.00 34.39
CA LEU A 383 -17.69 -16.93 33.97
C LEU A 383 -19.15 -17.23 34.31
N LYS A 384 -19.61 -18.45 34.04
CA LYS A 384 -21.01 -18.91 34.23
C LYS A 384 -21.62 -18.50 35.58
N PRO A 385 -21.06 -18.89 36.75
CA PRO A 385 -21.66 -18.57 38.05
C PRO A 385 -21.63 -17.07 38.39
N GLN A 386 -20.71 -16.30 37.80
CA GLN A 386 -20.64 -14.85 38.02
C GLN A 386 -21.72 -14.09 37.24
N ARG A 387 -22.10 -14.58 36.04
CA ARG A 387 -23.19 -13.99 35.25
C ARG A 387 -24.57 -14.26 35.85
N SER A 388 -24.76 -15.37 36.56
CA SER A 388 -26.04 -15.72 37.21
C SER A 388 -26.33 -14.96 38.51
N ALA A 389 -25.49 -13.99 38.92
CA ALA A 389 -25.74 -13.15 40.09
C ALA A 389 -26.82 -12.10 39.79
N ALA A 390 -27.82 -11.98 40.68
CA ALA A 390 -28.95 -11.05 40.51
C ALA A 390 -28.55 -9.56 40.51
N GLU A 391 -27.44 -9.23 41.17
CA GLU A 391 -26.77 -7.94 41.10
C GLU A 391 -25.27 -8.17 40.83
N GLN A 392 -24.68 -7.36 39.95
CA GLN A 392 -23.23 -7.37 39.68
C GLN A 392 -22.60 -6.20 40.43
N ASN A 393 -21.60 -6.47 41.26
CA ASN A 393 -20.74 -5.45 41.85
C ASN A 393 -19.57 -5.09 40.90
N TRP A 394 -18.78 -4.06 41.24
CA TRP A 394 -17.64 -3.58 40.44
C TRP A 394 -16.61 -4.66 40.10
N ASP A 395 -16.37 -5.62 40.99
CA ASP A 395 -15.37 -6.67 40.80
C ASP A 395 -15.90 -7.80 39.91
N GLN A 396 -17.15 -8.22 40.12
CA GLN A 396 -17.87 -9.17 39.25
C GLN A 396 -18.07 -8.62 37.84
N TRP A 397 -18.56 -7.38 37.71
CA TRP A 397 -18.73 -6.71 36.42
C TRP A 397 -17.39 -6.58 35.69
N SER A 398 -16.34 -6.14 36.40
CA SER A 398 -15.01 -6.03 35.81
C SER A 398 -14.47 -7.39 35.36
N PHE A 399 -14.73 -8.48 36.08
CA PHE A 399 -14.39 -9.83 35.62
C PHE A 399 -15.13 -10.19 34.32
N ILE A 400 -16.46 -10.02 34.28
CA ILE A 400 -17.31 -10.36 33.14
C ILE A 400 -16.91 -9.54 31.90
N GLU A 401 -16.76 -8.23 32.04
CA GLU A 401 -16.39 -7.32 30.95
C GLU A 401 -14.94 -7.57 30.48
N THR A 402 -13.99 -7.80 31.40
CA THR A 402 -12.59 -8.15 31.02
C THR A 402 -12.55 -9.46 30.25
N PHE A 403 -13.24 -10.51 30.74
CA PHE A 403 -13.31 -11.79 30.03
C PHE A 403 -13.93 -11.61 28.64
N SER A 404 -15.03 -10.86 28.55
CA SER A 404 -15.75 -10.63 27.30
C SER A 404 -14.89 -9.91 26.27
N ARG A 405 -14.18 -8.86 26.68
CA ARG A 405 -13.24 -8.10 25.85
C ARG A 405 -12.05 -8.93 25.37
N LEU A 406 -11.54 -9.85 26.19
CA LEU A 406 -10.46 -10.76 25.79
C LEU A 406 -10.96 -11.82 24.80
N ALA A 407 -12.13 -12.41 25.02
CA ALA A 407 -12.73 -13.38 24.11
C ALA A 407 -13.09 -12.75 22.75
N THR A 408 -13.69 -11.56 22.73
CA THR A 408 -14.01 -10.87 21.48
C THR A 408 -12.76 -10.34 20.76
N TRP A 409 -11.75 -9.85 21.48
CA TRP A 409 -10.48 -9.48 20.85
C TRP A 409 -9.77 -10.70 20.24
N THR A 410 -9.85 -11.87 20.88
CA THR A 410 -9.31 -13.13 20.32
C THR A 410 -9.98 -13.49 19.01
N CYS A 411 -11.30 -13.29 18.88
CA CYS A 411 -12.00 -13.45 17.60
C CYS A 411 -11.64 -12.35 16.58
N THR A 412 -11.44 -11.10 17.02
CA THR A 412 -10.99 -9.99 16.16
C THR A 412 -9.61 -10.27 15.56
N LEU A 413 -8.69 -10.76 16.38
CA LEU A 413 -7.35 -11.17 15.98
C LEU A 413 -7.39 -12.43 15.08
N SER A 414 -8.26 -13.39 15.38
CA SER A 414 -8.53 -14.54 14.48
C SER A 414 -8.96 -14.08 13.09
N ALA A 415 -9.92 -13.15 13.01
CA ALA A 415 -10.43 -12.60 11.75
C ALA A 415 -9.32 -11.93 10.92
N MET A 416 -8.53 -11.05 11.56
CA MET A 416 -7.42 -10.33 10.93
C MET A 416 -6.33 -11.28 10.40
N LEU A 417 -6.04 -12.36 11.12
CA LEU A 417 -4.97 -13.29 10.74
C LEU A 417 -5.42 -14.32 9.69
N LEU A 418 -6.68 -14.77 9.74
CA LEU A 418 -7.27 -15.63 8.70
C LEU A 418 -7.46 -14.90 7.36
N ALA A 419 -7.83 -13.61 7.39
CA ALA A 419 -7.86 -12.78 6.19
C ALA A 419 -6.43 -12.52 5.66
N SER A 420 -5.47 -12.15 6.53
CA SER A 420 -4.08 -11.90 6.14
C SER A 420 -3.36 -13.13 5.56
N ASP A 421 -3.65 -14.32 6.09
CA ASP A 421 -3.10 -15.61 5.65
C ASP A 421 -4.14 -16.74 5.82
N PRO A 422 -4.78 -17.17 4.71
CA PRO A 422 -5.77 -18.26 4.70
C PRO A 422 -5.24 -19.63 5.16
N MET A 423 -3.93 -19.85 5.15
CA MET A 423 -3.33 -21.10 5.65
C MET A 423 -3.09 -21.08 7.16
N SER A 424 -3.15 -19.90 7.80
CA SER A 424 -2.70 -19.73 9.18
C SER A 424 -3.50 -20.54 10.21
N ALA A 425 -2.87 -20.92 11.31
CA ALA A 425 -3.48 -21.74 12.37
C ALA A 425 -4.39 -20.93 13.34
N TYR A 426 -4.57 -19.63 13.12
CA TYR A 426 -5.25 -18.71 14.03
C TYR A 426 -6.78 -18.79 13.98
N MET A 427 -7.36 -19.98 14.15
CA MET A 427 -8.82 -20.13 14.33
C MET A 427 -9.18 -20.05 15.82
N ALA A 428 -10.20 -19.25 16.15
CA ALA A 428 -10.81 -19.17 17.48
C ALA A 428 -12.14 -19.95 17.52
N PRO A 429 -12.13 -21.30 17.66
CA PRO A 429 -13.36 -22.08 17.68
C PRO A 429 -14.18 -21.81 18.95
N TYR A 430 -15.49 -21.59 18.77
CA TYR A 430 -16.55 -21.57 19.79
C TYR A 430 -16.51 -20.51 20.91
N GLN A 431 -15.44 -19.73 21.08
CA GLN A 431 -15.25 -18.80 22.21
C GLN A 431 -16.32 -17.71 22.38
N LEU A 432 -17.05 -17.35 21.33
CA LEU A 432 -18.11 -16.33 21.41
C LEU A 432 -19.48 -16.87 21.92
N ARG A 433 -19.64 -18.19 22.12
CA ARG A 433 -20.99 -18.75 22.37
C ARG A 433 -21.59 -18.36 23.73
N GLU A 434 -20.81 -18.35 24.80
CA GLU A 434 -21.32 -18.12 26.17
C GLU A 434 -20.86 -16.76 26.73
N VAL A 435 -20.45 -15.84 25.85
CA VAL A 435 -19.86 -14.54 26.17
C VAL A 435 -20.86 -13.41 25.87
N PRO A 436 -21.16 -12.49 26.81
CA PRO A 436 -22.02 -11.35 26.55
C PRO A 436 -21.30 -10.30 25.67
N PRO A 437 -22.05 -9.43 24.97
CA PRO A 437 -21.45 -8.32 24.23
C PRO A 437 -20.70 -7.37 25.17
N PRO A 438 -19.48 -6.90 24.81
CA PRO A 438 -18.77 -5.86 25.57
C PRO A 438 -19.58 -4.56 25.68
N LEU A 439 -19.45 -3.86 26.80
CA LEU A 439 -20.16 -2.59 27.04
C LEU A 439 -19.37 -1.37 26.55
N GLY A 440 -19.97 -0.18 26.65
CA GLY A 440 -19.41 1.06 26.16
C GLY A 440 -18.12 1.51 26.88
N GLU A 441 -17.29 2.24 26.16
CA GLU A 441 -16.00 2.74 26.67
C GLU A 441 -16.17 3.68 27.87
N GLU A 442 -17.34 4.32 28.01
CA GLU A 442 -17.67 5.13 29.18
C GLU A 442 -17.80 4.30 30.47
N LEU A 443 -18.23 3.05 30.42
CA LEU A 443 -18.17 2.15 31.58
C LEU A 443 -16.75 1.59 31.79
N TRP A 444 -16.10 1.15 30.71
CA TRP A 444 -14.75 0.56 30.78
C TRP A 444 -13.71 1.53 31.35
N ARG A 445 -13.76 2.80 30.91
CA ARG A 445 -12.87 3.89 31.35
C ARG A 445 -13.40 4.60 32.61
N ALA A 446 -14.12 3.88 33.48
CA ALA A 446 -14.41 4.34 34.83
C ALA A 446 -13.17 4.17 35.73
N GLN A 447 -12.75 5.23 36.41
CA GLN A 447 -11.54 5.26 37.24
C GLN A 447 -11.72 4.64 38.64
N SER A 448 -12.97 4.45 39.09
CA SER A 448 -13.31 3.88 40.39
C SER A 448 -14.71 3.25 40.39
N ALA A 449 -14.97 2.36 41.35
CA ALA A 449 -16.29 1.76 41.56
C ALA A 449 -17.40 2.82 41.72
N THR A 450 -17.11 3.95 42.37
CA THR A 450 -18.07 5.06 42.54
C THR A 450 -18.38 5.76 41.21
N GLN A 451 -17.37 5.99 40.37
CA GLN A 451 -17.58 6.59 39.04
C GLN A 451 -18.29 5.61 38.10
N TRP A 452 -18.05 4.31 38.25
CA TRP A 452 -18.77 3.26 37.52
C TRP A 452 -20.25 3.17 37.92
N ALA A 453 -20.57 3.11 39.21
CA ALA A 453 -21.95 3.06 39.68
C ALA A 453 -22.79 4.26 39.17
N ALA A 454 -22.21 5.47 39.21
CA ALA A 454 -22.84 6.69 38.68
C ALA A 454 -23.01 6.71 37.14
N ARG A 455 -22.35 5.80 36.41
CA ARG A 455 -22.55 5.57 34.96
C ARG A 455 -23.49 4.38 34.69
N GLN A 456 -23.44 3.34 35.53
CA GLN A 456 -24.30 2.14 35.51
C GLN A 456 -25.80 2.48 35.55
N GLU A 457 -26.20 3.50 36.31
CA GLU A 457 -27.61 3.98 36.37
C GLU A 457 -28.21 4.32 34.98
N ARG A 458 -27.37 4.50 33.95
CA ARG A 458 -27.77 4.89 32.59
C ARG A 458 -27.58 3.78 31.55
N VAL A 459 -27.00 2.64 31.94
CA VAL A 459 -26.59 1.57 31.02
C VAL A 459 -26.96 0.21 31.61
N LYS A 460 -27.79 -0.56 30.91
CA LYS A 460 -28.13 -1.92 31.32
C LYS A 460 -26.89 -2.82 31.20
N LEU A 461 -26.44 -3.40 32.32
CA LEU A 461 -25.33 -4.34 32.37
C LEU A 461 -25.65 -5.67 31.65
N HIS A 462 -24.63 -6.53 31.51
CA HIS A 462 -24.74 -7.85 30.90
C HIS A 462 -25.87 -8.67 31.56
N GLY A 463 -26.91 -8.99 30.78
CA GLY A 463 -27.92 -9.98 31.15
C GLY A 463 -27.62 -11.34 30.50
N ASP A 464 -28.69 -12.10 30.26
CA ASP A 464 -28.62 -13.43 29.63
C ASP A 464 -28.12 -13.39 28.17
N SER A 465 -28.23 -12.24 27.51
CA SER A 465 -27.87 -12.03 26.09
C SER A 465 -26.40 -12.34 25.80
N ASN A 466 -26.17 -13.26 24.87
CA ASN A 466 -24.84 -13.69 24.42
C ASN A 466 -24.53 -13.19 23.00
N MET A 467 -23.24 -13.20 22.64
CA MET A 467 -22.79 -12.99 21.26
C MET A 467 -23.32 -14.08 20.31
N SER A 468 -23.53 -15.33 20.76
CA SER A 468 -24.27 -16.35 19.98
C SER A 468 -25.62 -15.83 19.52
N ASP A 469 -26.43 -15.35 20.47
CA ASP A 469 -27.85 -15.06 20.25
C ASP A 469 -28.01 -13.86 19.32
N LEU A 470 -27.10 -12.88 19.44
CA LEU A 470 -26.97 -11.77 18.49
C LEU A 470 -26.59 -12.27 17.09
N THR A 471 -25.56 -13.11 16.96
CA THR A 471 -25.14 -13.64 15.64
C THR A 471 -26.21 -14.52 15.01
N GLU A 472 -26.94 -15.33 15.79
CA GLU A 472 -28.03 -16.15 15.29
C GLU A 472 -29.25 -15.31 14.91
N ALA A 473 -29.62 -14.29 15.71
CA ALA A 473 -30.67 -13.34 15.34
C ALA A 473 -30.34 -12.61 14.02
N LEU A 474 -29.09 -12.19 13.82
CA LEU A 474 -28.62 -11.61 12.57
C LEU A 474 -28.68 -12.60 11.40
N LEU A 475 -28.27 -13.87 11.61
CA LEU A 475 -28.41 -14.94 10.61
C LEU A 475 -29.87 -15.28 10.29
N ARG A 476 -30.81 -15.03 11.21
CA ARG A 476 -32.27 -15.13 11.00
C ARG A 476 -32.86 -13.88 10.33
N GLY A 477 -32.20 -12.73 10.43
CA GLY A 477 -32.56 -11.45 9.79
C GLY A 477 -33.14 -10.38 10.72
N SER A 478 -32.86 -10.46 12.02
CA SER A 478 -33.15 -9.40 12.98
C SER A 478 -32.22 -8.20 12.79
N ALA A 479 -32.70 -6.99 13.05
CA ALA A 479 -31.89 -5.78 13.00
C ALA A 479 -30.87 -5.71 14.16
N ILE A 480 -29.71 -5.07 13.91
CA ILE A 480 -28.70 -4.79 14.94
C ILE A 480 -29.30 -3.86 16.01
N PRO A 481 -29.23 -4.20 17.31
CA PRO A 481 -29.72 -3.33 18.39
C PRO A 481 -28.97 -2.00 18.48
N GLU A 482 -29.71 -0.89 18.56
CA GLU A 482 -29.18 0.47 18.70
C GLU A 482 -28.34 0.68 19.98
N THR A 483 -28.44 -0.21 20.98
CA THR A 483 -27.71 -0.16 22.25
C THR A 483 -26.35 -0.87 22.25
N LEU A 484 -25.85 -1.37 21.12
CA LEU A 484 -24.55 -2.06 21.07
C LEU A 484 -23.36 -1.09 21.09
N SER A 485 -22.35 -1.44 21.91
CA SER A 485 -21.09 -0.71 21.96
C SER A 485 -20.30 -0.86 20.65
N SER A 486 -19.42 0.11 20.38
CA SER A 486 -18.57 0.09 19.19
C SER A 486 -17.59 -1.10 19.19
N PHE A 487 -17.17 -1.59 20.37
CA PHE A 487 -16.39 -2.82 20.47
C PHE A 487 -17.24 -4.06 20.16
N ALA A 488 -18.50 -4.13 20.61
CA ALA A 488 -19.40 -5.23 20.24
C ALA A 488 -19.69 -5.24 18.73
N LEU A 489 -19.82 -4.07 18.09
CA LEU A 489 -19.95 -3.95 16.63
C LEU A 489 -18.69 -4.41 15.88
N LEU A 490 -17.50 -4.04 16.36
CA LEU A 490 -16.22 -4.53 15.84
C LEU A 490 -16.13 -6.06 15.95
N SER A 491 -16.60 -6.60 17.08
CA SER A 491 -16.66 -8.04 17.36
C SER A 491 -17.62 -8.79 16.43
N LEU A 492 -18.75 -8.18 16.05
CA LEU A 492 -19.68 -8.74 15.07
C LEU A 492 -19.11 -8.71 13.64
N ALA A 493 -18.40 -7.64 13.26
CA ALA A 493 -17.69 -7.56 11.98
C ALA A 493 -16.56 -8.61 11.89
N ALA A 494 -15.78 -8.77 12.97
CA ALA A 494 -14.77 -9.81 13.11
C ALA A 494 -15.35 -11.22 13.03
N TRP A 495 -16.48 -11.49 13.70
CA TRP A 495 -17.18 -12.77 13.62
C TRP A 495 -17.63 -13.06 12.18
N ALA A 496 -18.22 -12.08 11.48
CA ALA A 496 -18.67 -12.24 10.10
C ALA A 496 -17.50 -12.59 9.17
N LEU A 497 -16.38 -11.85 9.26
CA LEU A 497 -15.15 -12.13 8.51
C LEU A 497 -14.61 -13.54 8.83
N THR A 498 -14.48 -13.89 10.11
CA THR A 498 -14.03 -15.21 10.57
C THR A 498 -14.89 -16.34 9.99
N TYR A 499 -16.22 -16.16 9.98
CA TYR A 499 -17.16 -17.17 9.50
C TYR A 499 -17.09 -17.35 7.98
N ILE A 500 -16.89 -16.26 7.22
CA ILE A 500 -16.68 -16.31 5.76
C ILE A 500 -15.35 -17.00 5.43
N CYS A 501 -14.24 -16.57 6.03
CA CYS A 501 -12.92 -17.19 5.82
C CYS A 501 -12.88 -18.67 6.26
N ALA A 502 -13.66 -19.05 7.27
CA ALA A 502 -13.81 -20.45 7.66
C ALA A 502 -14.52 -21.30 6.59
N GLN A 503 -15.58 -20.79 5.95
CA GLN A 503 -16.24 -21.50 4.85
C GLN A 503 -15.34 -21.62 3.60
N GLU A 504 -14.59 -20.57 3.26
CA GLU A 504 -13.56 -20.66 2.21
C GLU A 504 -12.54 -21.78 2.48
N ARG A 505 -12.05 -21.88 3.73
CA ARG A 505 -11.08 -22.92 4.12
C ARG A 505 -11.67 -24.33 4.04
N LEU A 506 -12.95 -24.49 4.39
CA LEU A 506 -13.66 -25.76 4.24
C LEU A 506 -13.80 -26.14 2.76
N ALA A 507 -14.14 -25.19 1.88
CA ALA A 507 -14.19 -25.42 0.43
C ALA A 507 -12.81 -25.84 -0.13
N MET A 508 -11.71 -25.24 0.32
CA MET A 508 -10.36 -25.67 -0.06
C MET A 508 -10.05 -27.13 0.31
N SER A 509 -10.59 -27.64 1.41
CA SER A 509 -10.31 -29.00 1.90
C SER A 509 -11.24 -30.07 1.34
N LEU A 510 -12.45 -29.70 0.92
CA LEU A 510 -13.48 -30.61 0.43
C LEU A 510 -13.58 -30.66 -1.12
N GLY A 511 -12.88 -29.77 -1.82
CA GLY A 511 -12.88 -29.70 -3.29
C GLY A 511 -14.09 -28.93 -3.84
N PRO A 512 -14.39 -29.05 -5.16
CA PRO A 512 -15.43 -28.28 -5.84
C PRO A 512 -16.85 -28.78 -5.53
N VAL A 513 -17.22 -28.73 -4.25
CA VAL A 513 -18.60 -28.76 -3.77
C VAL A 513 -19.04 -27.30 -3.59
N ASP A 514 -20.28 -26.97 -3.94
CA ASP A 514 -20.82 -25.61 -3.96
C ASP A 514 -21.13 -25.07 -2.53
N LEU A 515 -20.11 -25.05 -1.68
CA LEU A 515 -20.19 -24.86 -0.22
C LEU A 515 -20.47 -23.40 0.16
N LEU A 516 -20.04 -22.43 -0.65
CA LEU A 516 -20.55 -21.06 -0.61
C LEU A 516 -21.93 -20.96 -1.31
N ASN A 517 -22.83 -21.86 -0.91
CA ASN A 517 -24.20 -21.99 -1.39
C ASN A 517 -24.90 -20.62 -1.36
N SER A 518 -25.75 -20.37 -2.36
CA SER A 518 -26.62 -19.20 -2.46
C SER A 518 -27.31 -18.82 -1.13
N ASP A 519 -27.73 -19.81 -0.33
CA ASP A 519 -28.29 -19.63 1.02
C ASP A 519 -27.29 -19.00 2.01
N PHE A 520 -26.07 -19.54 2.15
CA PHE A 520 -25.02 -18.97 3.00
C PHE A 520 -24.67 -17.55 2.57
N ARG A 521 -24.49 -17.35 1.25
CA ARG A 521 -24.17 -16.05 0.67
C ARG A 521 -25.25 -15.02 0.98
N THR A 522 -26.52 -15.37 0.76
CA THR A 522 -27.68 -14.49 1.03
C THR A 522 -27.79 -14.16 2.53
N LYS A 523 -27.53 -15.12 3.41
CA LYS A 523 -27.48 -14.89 4.87
C LYS A 523 -26.39 -13.88 5.24
N MET A 524 -25.16 -14.03 4.73
CA MET A 524 -24.07 -13.10 5.03
C MET A 524 -24.23 -11.73 4.36
N GLU A 525 -24.76 -11.66 3.13
CA GLU A 525 -25.13 -10.38 2.51
C GLU A 525 -26.12 -9.60 3.39
N ARG A 526 -27.17 -10.26 3.91
CA ARG A 526 -28.13 -9.65 4.84
C ARG A 526 -27.49 -9.16 6.14
N VAL A 527 -26.58 -9.94 6.75
CA VAL A 527 -25.85 -9.54 7.96
C VAL A 527 -25.06 -8.25 7.72
N LEU A 528 -24.32 -8.18 6.60
CA LEU A 528 -23.48 -7.02 6.29
C LEU A 528 -24.31 -5.79 5.87
N SER A 529 -25.41 -5.98 5.13
CA SER A 529 -26.34 -4.89 4.79
C SER A 529 -27.09 -4.33 6.01
N GLU A 530 -27.47 -5.14 7.00
CA GLU A 530 -28.00 -4.60 8.27
C GLU A 530 -26.94 -3.77 9.02
N TRP A 531 -25.65 -4.10 8.89
CA TRP A 531 -24.58 -3.24 9.43
C TRP A 531 -24.51 -1.89 8.71
N ALA A 532 -24.56 -1.87 7.38
CA ALA A 532 -24.62 -0.62 6.60
C ALA A 532 -25.88 0.21 6.95
N MET A 533 -27.04 -0.44 7.12
CA MET A 533 -28.28 0.20 7.53
C MET A 533 -28.20 0.77 8.95
N TYR A 534 -27.75 -0.01 9.93
CA TYR A 534 -27.49 0.43 11.30
C TYR A 534 -26.60 1.68 11.34
N THR A 535 -25.49 1.65 10.62
CA THR A 535 -24.52 2.74 10.58
C THR A 535 -25.13 4.04 10.02
N ARG A 536 -26.07 3.96 9.07
CA ARG A 536 -26.86 5.12 8.64
C ARG A 536 -27.93 5.56 9.65
N ARG A 537 -28.52 4.66 10.45
CA ARG A 537 -29.46 5.03 11.52
C ARG A 537 -28.73 5.82 12.61
N ARG A 538 -27.60 5.29 13.09
CA ARG A 538 -26.72 5.91 14.10
C ARG A 538 -26.14 7.26 13.65
N MET A 539 -25.65 7.38 12.41
CA MET A 539 -25.21 8.69 11.87
C MET A 539 -26.32 9.75 11.85
N LYS A 540 -27.57 9.38 11.51
CA LYS A 540 -28.72 10.31 11.48
C LYS A 540 -29.18 10.76 12.87
N ALA A 541 -28.98 9.91 13.88
CA ALA A 541 -29.32 10.22 15.27
C ALA A 541 -28.35 11.28 15.85
N ASP A 542 -27.05 11.01 15.82
CA ASP A 542 -26.09 11.75 16.67
C ASP A 542 -25.55 13.05 16.07
N ARG A 543 -25.56 13.22 14.74
CA ARG A 543 -25.09 14.44 14.02
C ARG A 543 -23.64 14.90 14.32
N VAL A 544 -22.81 14.09 14.99
CA VAL A 544 -21.44 14.44 15.39
C VAL A 544 -20.41 13.83 14.43
N ILE A 545 -19.29 14.53 14.24
CA ILE A 545 -18.15 14.04 13.44
C ILE A 545 -17.37 13.00 14.28
N TYR A 546 -17.68 11.73 14.04
CA TYR A 546 -17.17 10.58 14.82
C TYR A 546 -15.64 10.43 14.87
N ARG A 547 -14.93 10.91 13.85
CA ARG A 547 -13.53 10.55 13.53
C ARG A 547 -12.46 11.00 14.54
N LEU A 548 -12.85 11.68 15.61
CA LEU A 548 -11.99 12.08 16.73
C LEU A 548 -12.45 11.50 18.09
N ASN A 549 -13.59 10.80 18.13
CA ASN A 549 -14.27 10.40 19.37
C ASN A 549 -14.50 8.89 19.50
N ASP A 550 -14.47 8.11 18.41
CA ASP A 550 -14.71 6.65 18.44
C ASP A 550 -13.81 5.88 17.43
N PRO A 551 -12.61 5.46 17.86
CA PRO A 551 -11.69 4.68 17.03
C PRO A 551 -12.25 3.28 16.72
N LEU A 552 -12.90 2.62 17.68
CA LEU A 552 -13.44 1.25 17.53
C LEU A 552 -14.54 1.17 16.48
N PHE A 553 -15.39 2.20 16.38
CA PHE A 553 -16.38 2.28 15.30
C PHE A 553 -15.71 2.52 13.94
N THR A 554 -14.63 3.32 13.90
CA THR A 554 -13.82 3.54 12.68
C THR A 554 -13.10 2.25 12.23
N ASP A 555 -12.66 1.42 13.19
CA ASP A 555 -12.02 0.12 12.98
C ASP A 555 -12.95 -0.96 12.40
N CYS A 556 -14.27 -0.79 12.51
CA CYS A 556 -15.23 -1.72 11.93
C CYS A 556 -15.16 -1.75 10.38
N PHE A 557 -14.96 -0.58 9.75
CA PHE A 557 -15.05 -0.43 8.29
C PHE A 557 -13.98 -1.25 7.53
N PRO A 558 -12.71 -1.32 7.96
CA PRO A 558 -11.74 -2.27 7.41
C PRO A 558 -12.17 -3.74 7.46
N LEU A 559 -12.70 -4.23 8.59
CA LEU A 559 -13.12 -5.64 8.71
C LEU A 559 -14.34 -5.97 7.84
N LEU A 560 -15.25 -5.01 7.66
CA LEU A 560 -16.41 -5.13 6.77
C LEU A 560 -16.01 -5.10 5.30
N GLY A 561 -15.06 -4.23 4.92
CA GLY A 561 -14.47 -4.23 3.59
C GLY A 561 -13.86 -5.60 3.26
N SER A 562 -13.02 -6.12 4.15
CA SER A 562 -12.45 -7.46 4.04
C SER A 562 -13.53 -8.56 3.97
N SER A 563 -14.61 -8.45 4.77
CA SER A 563 -15.76 -9.37 4.73
C SER A 563 -16.42 -9.41 3.36
N TYR A 564 -16.69 -8.26 2.74
CA TYR A 564 -17.24 -8.19 1.39
C TYR A 564 -16.25 -8.69 0.33
N TYR A 565 -14.95 -8.43 0.49
CA TYR A 565 -13.93 -8.93 -0.44
C TYR A 565 -13.86 -10.46 -0.40
N HIS A 566 -13.81 -11.06 0.78
CA HIS A 566 -13.83 -12.51 0.96
C HIS A 566 -15.15 -13.14 0.49
N LEU A 567 -16.30 -12.54 0.83
CA LEU A 567 -17.62 -13.03 0.39
C LEU A 567 -17.80 -13.05 -1.13
N TYR A 568 -17.25 -12.08 -1.87
CA TYR A 568 -17.47 -11.93 -3.31
C TYR A 568 -16.31 -12.39 -4.20
N LEU A 569 -15.08 -12.39 -3.68
CA LEU A 569 -13.84 -12.61 -4.43
C LEU A 569 -12.88 -13.57 -3.69
N GLY A 570 -13.35 -14.37 -2.72
CA GLY A 570 -12.49 -15.18 -1.84
C GLY A 570 -11.45 -16.02 -2.59
N ASP A 571 -11.84 -16.71 -3.67
CA ASP A 571 -10.91 -17.54 -4.45
C ASP A 571 -9.93 -16.70 -5.29
N GLU A 572 -10.40 -15.65 -5.98
CA GLU A 572 -9.51 -14.75 -6.70
C GLU A 572 -8.54 -14.03 -5.75
N LEU A 573 -9.04 -13.43 -4.65
CA LEU A 573 -8.25 -12.75 -3.62
C LEU A 573 -7.22 -13.70 -2.99
N ARG A 574 -7.55 -14.96 -2.76
CA ARG A 574 -6.61 -15.98 -2.29
C ARG A 574 -5.49 -16.24 -3.30
N ALA A 575 -5.82 -16.33 -4.59
CA ALA A 575 -4.82 -16.45 -5.66
C ALA A 575 -3.95 -15.19 -5.81
N LEU A 576 -4.52 -13.98 -5.63
CA LEU A 576 -3.77 -12.72 -5.61
C LEU A 576 -2.80 -12.66 -4.42
N LYS A 577 -3.28 -12.96 -3.21
CA LYS A 577 -2.46 -13.05 -1.98
C LYS A 577 -1.34 -14.07 -2.14
N ALA A 578 -1.63 -15.25 -2.71
CA ALA A 578 -0.64 -16.29 -2.97
C ALA A 578 0.39 -15.88 -4.03
N ASN A 579 0.00 -15.19 -5.09
CA ASN A 579 0.95 -14.65 -6.08
C ASN A 579 1.85 -13.56 -5.47
N ALA A 580 1.30 -12.65 -4.66
CA ALA A 580 2.05 -11.62 -3.95
C ALA A 580 3.01 -12.18 -2.89
N ALA A 581 2.69 -13.33 -2.30
CA ALA A 581 3.46 -13.98 -1.23
C ALA A 581 4.60 -14.90 -1.72
N LYS A 582 4.72 -15.17 -3.02
CA LYS A 582 5.80 -16.01 -3.57
C LYS A 582 7.18 -15.41 -3.26
N GLU A 583 8.15 -16.31 -3.09
CA GLU A 583 9.56 -15.95 -3.00
C GLU A 583 10.22 -16.05 -4.38
N ASP A 584 11.34 -15.37 -4.55
CA ASP A 584 12.09 -15.39 -5.81
C ASP A 584 12.73 -16.77 -6.01
N ALA A 585 12.45 -17.39 -7.15
CA ALA A 585 12.99 -18.70 -7.50
C ALA A 585 14.52 -18.67 -7.55
N PHE A 586 15.18 -19.76 -7.13
CA PHE A 586 16.64 -19.87 -7.12
C PHE A 586 17.23 -19.56 -8.51
N PRO A 587 18.41 -18.90 -8.59
CA PRO A 587 19.00 -18.45 -9.85
C PRO A 587 19.39 -19.65 -10.75
N GLY A 588 18.45 -20.05 -11.61
CA GLY A 588 18.52 -21.24 -12.45
C GLY A 588 17.16 -21.84 -12.80
N GLU A 589 16.13 -21.63 -11.95
CA GLU A 589 14.77 -22.06 -12.28
C GLU A 589 14.10 -21.15 -13.33
N PRO A 590 13.29 -21.71 -14.24
CA PRO A 590 12.52 -20.92 -15.20
C PRO A 590 11.45 -20.12 -14.45
N LYS A 591 11.46 -18.78 -14.56
CA LYS A 591 10.45 -17.90 -13.96
C LYS A 591 9.04 -18.27 -14.44
N THR A 592 8.32 -19.05 -13.64
CA THR A 592 6.94 -19.46 -13.93
C THR A 592 6.05 -18.22 -13.87
N SER A 593 5.52 -17.75 -15.00
CA SER A 593 4.73 -16.52 -15.01
C SER A 593 3.45 -16.75 -14.20
N SER A 594 3.36 -16.13 -13.02
CA SER A 594 2.19 -16.13 -12.15
C SER A 594 1.00 -15.56 -12.91
N ARG A 595 0.18 -16.44 -13.49
CA ARG A 595 -1.05 -16.03 -14.15
C ARG A 595 -1.99 -15.47 -13.08
N LEU A 596 -2.53 -14.28 -13.34
CA LEU A 596 -3.63 -13.74 -12.54
C LEU A 596 -4.83 -14.71 -12.58
N PRO A 597 -5.62 -14.81 -11.50
CA PRO A 597 -6.85 -15.56 -11.54
C PRO A 597 -7.78 -14.98 -12.63
N PRO A 598 -8.47 -15.83 -13.41
CA PRO A 598 -9.59 -15.37 -14.22
C PRO A 598 -10.72 -14.90 -13.29
N VAL A 599 -11.56 -13.97 -13.77
CA VAL A 599 -12.81 -13.63 -13.08
C VAL A 599 -13.74 -14.84 -13.18
N VAL A 600 -14.05 -15.50 -12.05
CA VAL A 600 -14.88 -16.72 -12.04
C VAL A 600 -16.36 -16.37 -12.13
N ASN A 601 -16.80 -15.35 -11.40
CA ASN A 601 -18.17 -14.85 -11.45
C ASN A 601 -18.20 -13.33 -11.61
N LEU A 602 -18.51 -12.87 -12.82
CA LEU A 602 -18.51 -11.45 -13.16
C LEU A 602 -19.50 -10.62 -12.31
N ARG A 603 -20.71 -11.15 -12.02
CA ARG A 603 -21.72 -10.43 -11.20
C ARG A 603 -21.23 -10.23 -9.77
N LEU A 604 -20.55 -11.21 -9.17
CA LEU A 604 -19.95 -11.10 -7.84
C LEU A 604 -18.71 -10.21 -7.83
N ALA A 605 -17.85 -10.34 -8.84
CA ALA A 605 -16.65 -9.52 -8.96
C ALA A 605 -16.97 -8.01 -9.07
N TYR A 606 -18.04 -7.63 -9.79
CA TYR A 606 -18.53 -6.25 -9.78
C TYR A 606 -18.94 -5.76 -8.39
N LYS A 607 -19.56 -6.58 -7.53
CA LYS A 607 -19.84 -6.20 -6.13
C LYS A 607 -18.53 -5.97 -5.37
N GLY A 608 -17.62 -6.96 -5.36
CA GLY A 608 -16.35 -6.88 -4.63
C GLY A 608 -15.47 -5.70 -5.05
N VAL A 609 -15.34 -5.48 -6.35
CA VAL A 609 -14.57 -4.37 -6.92
C VAL A 609 -15.24 -3.02 -6.66
N ALA A 610 -16.57 -2.91 -6.64
CA ALA A 610 -17.24 -1.66 -6.28
C ALA A 610 -17.07 -1.30 -4.80
N TYR A 611 -17.10 -2.28 -3.89
CA TYR A 611 -16.69 -2.07 -2.49
C TYR A 611 -15.23 -1.60 -2.42
N ALA A 612 -14.31 -2.27 -3.12
CA ALA A 612 -12.90 -1.88 -3.15
C ALA A 612 -12.68 -0.47 -3.74
N ALA A 613 -13.40 -0.10 -4.79
CA ALA A 613 -13.25 1.19 -5.46
C ALA A 613 -13.77 2.36 -4.62
N ASN A 614 -14.90 2.21 -3.93
CA ASN A 614 -15.36 3.21 -2.95
C ASN A 614 -14.40 3.30 -1.75
N SER A 615 -13.94 2.14 -1.24
CA SER A 615 -12.96 2.03 -0.16
C SER A 615 -11.63 2.72 -0.52
N TRP A 616 -11.21 2.68 -1.79
CA TRP A 616 -10.02 3.39 -2.28
C TRP A 616 -10.27 4.88 -2.57
N LEU A 617 -11.38 5.25 -3.21
CA LEU A 617 -11.79 6.64 -3.48
C LEU A 617 -11.80 7.48 -2.19
N VAL A 618 -12.37 6.92 -1.12
CA VAL A 618 -12.35 7.53 0.21
C VAL A 618 -10.94 7.77 0.74
N ARG A 619 -10.02 6.80 0.56
CA ARG A 619 -8.61 6.98 0.97
C ARG A 619 -7.92 8.04 0.11
N ALA A 620 -8.17 8.06 -1.19
CA ALA A 620 -7.63 9.09 -2.09
C ALA A 620 -8.08 10.49 -1.64
N LYS A 621 -9.39 10.71 -1.43
CA LYS A 621 -9.98 11.98 -0.95
C LYS A 621 -9.57 12.37 0.48
N LEU A 622 -9.18 11.42 1.34
CA LEU A 622 -8.58 11.68 2.65
C LEU A 622 -7.11 12.16 2.54
N GLY A 623 -6.38 11.61 1.59
CA GLY A 623 -5.03 12.01 1.22
C GLY A 623 -3.91 11.23 1.92
N MET A 624 -2.84 10.92 1.18
CA MET A 624 -1.66 10.20 1.68
C MET A 624 -0.98 10.92 2.85
N GLY A 625 -0.95 12.26 2.83
CA GLY A 625 -0.41 13.06 3.94
C GLY A 625 -1.18 12.82 5.24
N HIS A 626 -2.52 12.83 5.19
CA HIS A 626 -3.35 12.56 6.37
C HIS A 626 -3.12 11.16 6.95
N PHE A 627 -2.89 10.15 6.11
CA PHE A 627 -2.51 8.81 6.60
C PHE A 627 -1.12 8.79 7.19
N ASN A 628 -0.11 9.38 6.55
CA ASN A 628 1.25 9.45 7.10
C ASN A 628 1.27 10.18 8.47
N ASP A 629 0.53 11.29 8.59
CA ASP A 629 0.47 12.11 9.80
C ASP A 629 -0.39 11.49 10.93
N THR A 630 -1.34 10.59 10.62
CA THR A 630 -2.36 10.14 11.61
C THR A 630 -2.69 8.64 11.65
N ALA A 631 -2.12 7.81 10.78
CA ALA A 631 -2.41 6.37 10.75
C ALA A 631 -2.08 5.67 12.08
N SER A 632 -1.06 6.12 12.80
CA SER A 632 -0.67 5.61 14.12
C SER A 632 -1.58 6.08 15.28
N ILE A 633 -2.55 6.95 15.05
CA ILE A 633 -3.39 7.55 16.11
C ILE A 633 -4.88 7.27 15.88
N ASN A 634 -5.32 7.25 14.62
CA ASN A 634 -6.74 7.18 14.24
C ASN A 634 -7.18 5.81 13.68
N TYR A 635 -6.26 4.88 13.43
CA TYR A 635 -6.55 3.64 12.69
C TYR A 635 -5.80 2.42 13.26
N GLY A 636 -6.53 1.38 13.65
CA GLY A 636 -5.92 0.12 14.10
C GLY A 636 -5.28 -0.69 12.96
N GLY A 637 -4.41 -1.65 13.32
CA GLY A 637 -3.56 -2.38 12.37
C GLY A 637 -4.30 -3.12 11.22
N HIS A 638 -5.57 -3.48 11.41
CA HIS A 638 -6.46 -4.03 10.37
C HIS A 638 -6.70 -3.07 9.18
N TYR A 639 -6.59 -1.75 9.37
CA TYR A 639 -6.72 -0.79 8.26
C TYR A 639 -5.72 -1.08 7.13
N LEU A 640 -4.50 -1.48 7.51
CA LEU A 640 -3.38 -1.77 6.63
C LEU A 640 -3.59 -3.09 5.86
N MET A 641 -4.17 -4.10 6.52
CA MET A 641 -4.60 -5.35 5.90
C MET A 641 -5.64 -5.09 4.80
N THR A 642 -6.75 -4.39 5.13
CA THR A 642 -7.80 -4.12 4.15
C THR A 642 -7.33 -3.17 3.03
N ALA A 643 -6.39 -2.26 3.30
CA ALA A 643 -5.75 -1.44 2.26
C ALA A 643 -4.94 -2.29 1.27
N TYR A 644 -4.13 -3.24 1.77
CA TYR A 644 -3.41 -4.21 0.95
C TYR A 644 -4.36 -5.07 0.09
N GLU A 645 -5.45 -5.57 0.66
CA GLU A 645 -6.48 -6.32 -0.09
C GLU A 645 -7.13 -5.47 -1.18
N THR A 646 -7.51 -4.24 -0.85
CA THR A 646 -8.09 -3.27 -1.79
C THR A 646 -7.15 -3.03 -2.96
N ALA A 647 -5.85 -2.83 -2.69
CA ALA A 647 -4.83 -2.62 -3.70
C ALA A 647 -4.68 -3.83 -4.64
N LEU A 648 -4.58 -5.05 -4.11
CA LEU A 648 -4.53 -6.27 -4.93
C LEU A 648 -5.77 -6.42 -5.82
N ILE A 649 -6.98 -6.22 -5.27
CA ILE A 649 -8.25 -6.41 -5.99
C ILE A 649 -8.39 -5.41 -7.15
N LEU A 650 -8.17 -4.12 -6.88
CA LEU A 650 -8.32 -3.09 -7.90
C LEU A 650 -7.27 -3.22 -9.00
N SER A 651 -6.01 -3.47 -8.63
CA SER A 651 -4.93 -3.61 -9.60
C SER A 651 -5.04 -4.90 -10.43
N TRP A 652 -5.52 -6.00 -9.84
CA TRP A 652 -5.93 -7.19 -10.61
C TRP A 652 -7.01 -6.83 -11.62
N TRP A 653 -8.14 -6.28 -11.16
CA TRP A 653 -9.29 -5.94 -12.01
C TRP A 653 -8.88 -5.04 -13.18
N LEU A 654 -8.15 -3.94 -12.91
CA LEU A 654 -7.69 -2.99 -13.93
C LEU A 654 -6.69 -3.60 -14.93
N SER A 655 -5.97 -4.66 -14.55
CA SER A 655 -5.01 -5.36 -15.44
C SER A 655 -5.64 -6.46 -16.31
N VAL A 656 -6.86 -6.93 -16.01
CA VAL A 656 -7.53 -7.97 -16.82
C VAL A 656 -8.11 -7.35 -18.09
N SER A 657 -7.33 -7.43 -19.17
CA SER A 657 -7.70 -6.88 -20.48
C SER A 657 -8.94 -7.57 -21.06
N GLY A 658 -9.92 -6.78 -21.51
CA GLY A 658 -11.08 -7.28 -22.26
C GLY A 658 -12.16 -7.92 -21.39
N PHE A 659 -12.77 -7.14 -20.50
CA PHE A 659 -14.07 -7.51 -19.92
C PHE A 659 -15.07 -7.80 -21.06
N PRO A 660 -15.78 -8.94 -21.02
CA PRO A 660 -16.84 -9.19 -21.99
C PRO A 660 -17.95 -8.14 -21.84
N GLU A 661 -18.51 -7.70 -22.97
CA GLU A 661 -19.79 -7.00 -22.94
C GLU A 661 -20.85 -7.88 -22.26
N PRO A 662 -21.81 -7.31 -21.52
CA PRO A 662 -22.83 -8.08 -20.84
C PRO A 662 -23.64 -8.92 -21.84
N PRO A 663 -24.00 -10.17 -21.52
CA PRO A 663 -24.94 -10.93 -22.34
C PRO A 663 -26.34 -10.28 -22.36
N ASP A 664 -26.67 -9.52 -21.32
CA ASP A 664 -27.95 -8.85 -21.14
C ASP A 664 -27.93 -7.43 -21.72
N SER A 665 -28.66 -7.18 -22.81
CA SER A 665 -28.89 -5.85 -23.40
C SER A 665 -29.83 -4.94 -22.56
N THR A 666 -29.92 -5.19 -21.25
CA THR A 666 -30.78 -4.46 -20.32
C THR A 666 -30.04 -3.25 -19.73
N GLY A 667 -30.70 -2.09 -19.66
CA GLY A 667 -30.06 -0.82 -19.32
C GLY A 667 -29.44 -0.71 -17.93
N ASN A 668 -29.70 -1.67 -17.03
CA ASN A 668 -29.14 -1.66 -15.67
C ASN A 668 -27.64 -1.96 -15.65
N TYR A 669 -27.13 -2.92 -16.45
CA TYR A 669 -25.69 -3.24 -16.45
C TYR A 669 -24.86 -2.04 -16.93
N THR A 670 -25.32 -1.35 -17.99
CA THR A 670 -24.69 -0.13 -18.50
C THR A 670 -24.62 0.98 -17.45
N ALA A 671 -25.65 1.10 -16.59
CA ALA A 671 -25.65 2.04 -15.47
C ALA A 671 -24.65 1.65 -14.36
N VAL A 672 -24.53 0.35 -14.04
CA VAL A 672 -23.56 -0.19 -13.08
C VAL A 672 -22.12 0.06 -13.52
N VAL A 673 -21.76 -0.34 -14.74
CA VAL A 673 -20.40 -0.12 -15.28
C VAL A 673 -20.06 1.37 -15.33
N LYS A 674 -21.02 2.21 -15.73
CA LYS A 674 -20.84 3.67 -15.74
C LYS A 674 -20.63 4.23 -14.34
N SER A 675 -21.36 3.76 -13.32
CA SER A 675 -21.18 4.19 -11.94
C SER A 675 -19.80 3.83 -11.39
N LEU A 676 -19.32 2.62 -11.70
CA LEU A 676 -17.96 2.19 -11.32
C LEU A 676 -16.88 2.99 -12.07
N GLY A 677 -17.09 3.30 -13.35
CA GLY A 677 -16.22 4.18 -14.13
C GLY A 677 -16.17 5.62 -13.62
N GLU A 678 -17.28 6.16 -13.12
CA GLU A 678 -17.33 7.48 -12.46
C GLU A 678 -16.53 7.48 -11.15
N ILE A 679 -16.67 6.43 -10.31
CA ILE A 679 -15.89 6.23 -9.07
C ILE A 679 -14.38 6.14 -9.38
N PHE A 680 -13.98 5.31 -10.34
CA PHE A 680 -12.58 5.19 -10.76
C PHE A 680 -12.03 6.50 -11.31
N SER A 681 -12.80 7.22 -12.14
CA SER A 681 -12.36 8.51 -12.69
C SER A 681 -12.16 9.59 -11.63
N GLU A 682 -12.91 9.55 -10.52
CA GLU A 682 -12.67 10.45 -9.39
C GLU A 682 -11.45 10.00 -8.57
N ALA A 683 -11.30 8.69 -8.33
CA ALA A 683 -10.18 8.14 -7.55
C ALA A 683 -8.82 8.36 -8.23
N PHE A 684 -8.74 8.22 -9.56
CA PHE A 684 -7.52 8.50 -10.32
C PHE A 684 -7.14 9.98 -10.27
N VAL A 685 -8.10 10.91 -10.37
CA VAL A 685 -7.81 12.37 -10.28
C VAL A 685 -7.30 12.74 -8.89
N GLU A 686 -7.95 12.26 -7.83
CA GLU A 686 -7.50 12.48 -6.45
C GLU A 686 -6.12 11.88 -6.19
N ALA A 687 -5.77 10.75 -6.84
CA ALA A 687 -4.44 10.14 -6.75
C ALA A 687 -3.36 10.89 -7.55
N GLU A 688 -3.70 11.42 -8.73
CA GLU A 688 -2.80 12.22 -9.59
C GLU A 688 -2.47 13.58 -8.96
N ASP A 689 -3.45 14.27 -8.36
CA ASP A 689 -3.24 15.51 -7.59
C ASP A 689 -2.29 15.31 -6.38
N GLN A 690 -2.02 14.05 -6.00
CA GLN A 690 -1.08 13.65 -4.94
C GLN A 690 0.21 12.99 -5.46
N GLY A 691 0.42 12.95 -6.78
CA GLY A 691 1.64 12.45 -7.41
C GLY A 691 1.71 10.93 -7.60
N ILE A 692 0.58 10.21 -7.61
CA ILE A 692 0.51 8.82 -8.08
C ILE A 692 0.13 8.82 -9.58
N PRO A 693 0.95 8.25 -10.48
CA PRO A 693 0.67 8.29 -11.92
C PRO A 693 -0.54 7.41 -12.28
N CYS A 694 -1.55 7.96 -12.96
CA CYS A 694 -2.72 7.25 -13.47
C CYS A 694 -3.13 7.72 -14.88
N GLY A 695 -2.16 8.16 -15.69
CA GLY A 695 -2.42 8.80 -16.99
C GLY A 695 -2.89 7.84 -18.09
N ASP A 696 -2.51 6.57 -17.99
CA ASP A 696 -2.76 5.51 -18.98
C ASP A 696 -3.28 4.22 -18.32
N ALA A 697 -3.51 3.16 -19.11
CA ALA A 697 -4.10 1.91 -18.60
C ALA A 697 -3.15 1.12 -17.68
N ASP A 698 -1.86 1.03 -18.02
CA ASP A 698 -0.87 0.29 -17.23
C ASP A 698 -0.54 1.05 -15.93
N THR A 699 -0.41 2.38 -15.98
CA THR A 699 -0.23 3.18 -14.74
C THR A 699 -1.48 3.18 -13.85
N ARG A 700 -2.70 3.18 -14.41
CA ARG A 700 -3.94 2.99 -13.63
C ARG A 700 -4.00 1.64 -12.93
N ALA A 701 -3.54 0.57 -13.57
CA ALA A 701 -3.46 -0.74 -12.92
C ALA A 701 -2.46 -0.73 -11.75
N LEU A 702 -1.36 0.04 -11.83
CA LEU A 702 -0.38 0.18 -10.74
C LEU A 702 -0.79 1.18 -9.64
N GLY A 703 -1.62 2.18 -9.96
CA GLY A 703 -2.02 3.27 -9.06
C GLY A 703 -2.48 2.84 -7.66
N PRO A 704 -3.40 1.86 -7.51
CA PRO A 704 -3.83 1.37 -6.20
C PRO A 704 -2.70 0.74 -5.36
N LEU A 705 -1.72 0.06 -6.00
CA LEU A 705 -0.53 -0.44 -5.30
C LEU A 705 0.33 0.73 -4.82
N LEU A 706 0.72 1.62 -5.73
CA LEU A 706 1.66 2.72 -5.47
C LEU A 706 1.13 3.68 -4.39
N PHE A 707 -0.16 4.01 -4.44
CA PHE A 707 -0.86 4.78 -3.41
C PHE A 707 -0.77 4.09 -2.03
N THR A 708 -1.03 2.79 -1.99
CA THR A 708 -1.07 1.99 -0.76
C THR A 708 0.32 1.82 -0.15
N GLN A 709 1.35 1.51 -0.95
CA GLN A 709 2.74 1.46 -0.51
C GLN A 709 3.19 2.80 0.10
N ARG A 710 2.83 3.92 -0.55
CA ARG A 710 3.20 5.26 -0.08
C ARG A 710 2.51 5.63 1.24
N CYS A 711 1.26 5.19 1.46
CA CYS A 711 0.57 5.29 2.76
C CYS A 711 1.14 4.35 3.84
N MET A 712 1.82 3.26 3.48
CA MET A 712 2.45 2.33 4.42
C MET A 712 3.85 2.76 4.85
N SER A 713 4.47 3.71 4.13
CA SER A 713 5.87 4.10 4.29
C SER A 713 6.26 4.68 5.67
N GLN A 714 5.29 5.19 6.44
CA GLN A 714 5.49 5.74 7.79
C GLN A 714 4.75 4.96 8.89
N SER A 715 4.30 3.74 8.60
CA SER A 715 3.60 2.91 9.59
C SER A 715 4.50 2.42 10.72
N VAL A 716 4.03 2.56 11.96
CA VAL A 716 4.70 2.03 13.16
C VAL A 716 4.77 0.50 13.21
N TYR A 717 3.92 -0.20 12.45
CA TYR A 717 3.85 -1.66 12.42
C TYR A 717 4.87 -2.24 11.41
N PRO A 718 5.91 -3.00 11.84
CA PRO A 718 6.91 -3.54 10.91
C PRO A 718 6.33 -4.52 9.87
N PHE A 719 5.16 -5.11 10.14
CA PHE A 719 4.36 -5.84 9.15
C PHE A 719 4.07 -5.05 7.86
N CYS A 720 4.01 -3.72 7.90
CA CYS A 720 3.90 -2.91 6.67
C CYS A 720 5.06 -3.16 5.71
N GLN A 721 6.28 -3.43 6.19
CA GLN A 721 7.40 -3.80 5.31
C GLN A 721 7.20 -5.20 4.67
N ARG A 722 6.49 -6.11 5.36
CA ARG A 722 6.09 -7.43 4.80
C ARG A 722 5.00 -7.26 3.75
N LEU A 723 4.03 -6.36 3.96
CA LEU A 723 2.98 -6.03 2.98
C LEU A 723 3.53 -5.28 1.76
N ASP A 724 4.39 -4.29 1.97
CA ASP A 724 5.03 -3.49 0.92
C ASP A 724 5.87 -4.35 -0.03
N ARG A 725 6.72 -5.24 0.51
CA ARG A 725 7.45 -6.24 -0.30
C ARG A 725 6.51 -7.15 -1.11
N ARG A 726 5.32 -7.49 -0.57
CA ARG A 726 4.31 -8.28 -1.29
C ARG A 726 3.61 -7.45 -2.38
N LEU A 727 3.33 -6.16 -2.15
CA LEU A 727 2.78 -5.24 -3.17
C LEU A 727 3.78 -5.00 -4.30
N GLN A 728 5.07 -4.79 -3.97
CA GLN A 728 6.14 -4.69 -4.96
C GLN A 728 6.23 -5.97 -5.81
N ARG A 729 6.35 -7.15 -5.19
CA ARG A 729 6.36 -8.44 -5.93
C ARG A 729 5.09 -8.62 -6.78
N PHE A 730 3.93 -8.17 -6.31
CA PHE A 730 2.70 -8.23 -7.10
C PHE A 730 2.70 -7.25 -8.29
N SER A 731 3.34 -6.08 -8.19
CA SER A 731 3.55 -5.17 -9.32
C SER A 731 4.53 -5.72 -10.36
N GLU A 732 5.55 -6.48 -9.92
CA GLU A 732 6.61 -7.03 -10.77
C GLU A 732 6.22 -8.36 -11.44
N TYR A 733 5.43 -9.20 -10.75
CA TYR A 733 5.13 -10.58 -11.16
C TYR A 733 3.63 -10.91 -11.28
N GLY A 734 2.76 -10.20 -10.56
CA GLY A 734 1.32 -10.43 -10.58
C GLY A 734 0.66 -9.75 -11.77
N ILE A 735 0.80 -8.43 -11.84
CA ILE A 735 0.33 -7.63 -12.97
C ILE A 735 1.24 -7.92 -14.17
N LYS A 736 0.69 -8.56 -15.20
CA LYS A 736 1.31 -8.55 -16.53
C LYS A 736 1.11 -7.16 -17.13
N ILE A 737 1.97 -6.22 -16.75
CA ILE A 737 2.18 -5.00 -17.52
C ILE A 737 2.54 -5.46 -18.95
N THR A 738 1.71 -5.13 -19.93
CA THR A 738 1.86 -5.73 -21.28
C THR A 738 2.90 -5.02 -22.14
N GLY A 739 3.19 -3.75 -21.83
CA GLY A 739 4.56 -3.27 -21.94
C GLY A 739 5.38 -3.73 -20.73
N LYS A 740 6.65 -4.10 -20.91
CA LYS A 740 7.61 -3.93 -19.80
C LYS A 740 7.45 -2.49 -19.31
N ALA A 741 7.48 -2.22 -18.00
CA ALA A 741 7.58 -0.85 -17.50
C ALA A 741 8.76 -0.18 -18.21
N MET A 742 8.46 0.73 -19.16
CA MET A 742 9.36 0.98 -20.28
C MET A 742 10.70 1.49 -19.74
N PRO A 743 11.81 0.77 -19.95
CA PRO A 743 13.11 1.22 -19.47
C PRO A 743 13.32 2.67 -19.87
N HIS A 744 13.68 3.53 -18.91
CA HIS A 744 13.78 4.98 -19.08
C HIS A 744 14.63 5.40 -20.30
N PHE A 745 15.58 4.55 -20.68
CA PHE A 745 16.28 4.54 -21.96
C PHE A 745 15.39 4.78 -23.19
N PHE A 746 14.16 4.24 -23.27
CA PHE A 746 13.26 4.46 -24.41
C PHE A 746 12.48 5.78 -24.31
N ALA A 747 12.38 6.39 -23.12
CA ALA A 747 11.73 7.69 -22.95
C ALA A 747 12.69 8.85 -23.31
N PHE A 748 13.96 8.73 -22.95
CA PHE A 748 15.03 9.69 -23.25
C PHE A 748 16.42 9.00 -23.31
N PRO A 749 17.39 9.52 -24.09
CA PRO A 749 18.73 8.94 -24.17
C PRO A 749 19.50 9.16 -22.85
N THR A 750 19.58 8.11 -22.03
CA THR A 750 20.36 8.10 -20.78
C THR A 750 21.86 8.23 -21.02
N ALA A 751 22.51 9.15 -20.30
CA ALA A 751 23.96 9.39 -20.39
C ALA A 751 24.58 9.62 -19.00
N TYR A 752 25.91 9.60 -18.94
CA TYR A 752 26.71 9.93 -17.75
C TYR A 752 27.94 10.77 -18.17
N ASN A 753 28.57 11.47 -17.22
CA ASN A 753 29.76 12.27 -17.52
C ASN A 753 31.02 11.38 -17.56
N GLY A 754 31.54 11.13 -18.76
CA GLY A 754 32.79 10.39 -18.96
C GLY A 754 34.05 11.16 -18.51
N ARG A 755 35.21 10.49 -18.53
CA ARG A 755 36.48 11.04 -18.06
C ARG A 755 37.34 11.58 -19.21
N THR A 756 37.27 12.88 -19.46
CA THR A 756 38.04 13.56 -20.53
C THR A 756 39.56 13.37 -20.43
N THR A 757 40.13 13.27 -19.22
CA THR A 757 41.60 13.12 -19.03
C THR A 757 42.14 11.73 -19.38
N SER A 758 41.28 10.75 -19.68
CA SER A 758 41.66 9.40 -20.13
C SER A 758 41.25 9.13 -21.58
N VAL A 759 40.82 10.15 -22.33
CA VAL A 759 40.60 10.05 -23.78
C VAL A 759 41.95 10.09 -24.48
N ILE A 760 42.29 9.02 -25.22
CA ILE A 760 43.63 8.76 -25.78
C ILE A 760 43.54 8.40 -27.27
N PRO A 761 44.58 8.71 -28.08
CA PRO A 761 44.62 8.32 -29.48
C PRO A 761 44.77 6.81 -29.67
N SER A 762 44.34 6.34 -30.83
CA SER A 762 44.55 4.99 -31.34
C SER A 762 46.04 4.58 -31.38
N GLY A 763 46.37 3.42 -30.82
CA GLY A 763 47.72 2.85 -30.78
C GLY A 763 48.42 2.90 -29.42
N GLU A 764 47.83 3.57 -28.43
CA GLU A 764 48.35 3.61 -27.06
C GLU A 764 48.14 2.28 -26.29
N LEU A 765 48.97 2.06 -25.27
CA LEU A 765 48.86 0.89 -24.38
C LEU A 765 47.83 1.12 -23.27
N ILE A 766 47.03 0.08 -23.00
CA ILE A 766 45.92 0.13 -22.03
C ILE A 766 46.33 -0.63 -20.77
N PRO A 767 46.68 0.03 -19.65
CA PRO A 767 47.03 -0.68 -18.43
C PRO A 767 45.79 -1.31 -17.78
N ARG A 768 45.84 -2.61 -17.49
CA ARG A 768 44.77 -3.29 -16.74
C ARG A 768 44.57 -2.58 -15.38
N PRO A 769 43.37 -2.06 -15.07
CA PRO A 769 43.17 -1.26 -13.87
C PRO A 769 43.13 -2.14 -12.62
N LYS A 770 43.41 -1.51 -11.48
CA LYS A 770 43.17 -2.04 -10.13
C LYS A 770 42.06 -1.24 -9.48
N GLY A 771 41.15 -1.90 -8.78
CA GLY A 771 40.02 -1.25 -8.10
C GLY A 771 39.42 -2.10 -7.01
N MET A 772 38.38 -1.58 -6.37
CA MET A 772 37.63 -2.30 -5.33
C MET A 772 36.69 -3.32 -5.97
N ILE A 773 36.90 -4.60 -5.69
CA ILE A 773 36.14 -5.72 -6.27
C ILE A 773 35.47 -6.52 -5.13
N ARG A 774 34.16 -6.68 -5.23
CA ARG A 774 33.36 -7.49 -4.29
C ARG A 774 33.79 -8.96 -4.36
N GLN A 775 34.01 -9.59 -3.20
CA GLN A 775 34.42 -10.98 -3.14
C GLN A 775 33.24 -11.96 -3.38
N PRO A 776 33.49 -13.17 -3.90
CA PRO A 776 32.42 -14.14 -4.20
C PRO A 776 31.82 -14.86 -2.97
N VAL A 777 32.36 -14.62 -1.77
CA VAL A 777 31.99 -15.36 -0.55
C VAL A 777 30.61 -14.91 -0.05
N ALA A 778 29.79 -15.88 0.37
CA ALA A 778 28.46 -15.66 0.93
C ALA A 778 28.51 -15.21 2.40
N GLU A 779 29.25 -14.14 2.68
CA GLU A 779 29.31 -13.47 3.97
C GLU A 779 28.45 -12.19 3.95
N GLU A 780 27.72 -11.94 5.05
CA GLU A 780 27.09 -10.65 5.31
C GLU A 780 27.75 -10.00 6.54
N PRO A 781 28.24 -8.74 6.46
CA PRO A 781 28.24 -7.87 5.29
C PRO A 781 29.23 -8.31 4.19
N PRO A 782 28.96 -7.98 2.91
CA PRO A 782 29.82 -8.38 1.79
C PRO A 782 31.21 -7.75 1.87
N THR A 783 32.25 -8.57 1.63
CA THR A 783 33.64 -8.15 1.66
C THR A 783 34.15 -7.70 0.28
N TYR A 784 35.16 -6.83 0.28
CA TYR A 784 35.77 -6.24 -0.92
C TYR A 784 37.30 -6.27 -0.81
N SER A 785 38.00 -6.41 -1.93
CA SER A 785 39.47 -6.29 -2.00
C SER A 785 39.90 -5.29 -3.06
N PHE A 786 41.12 -4.76 -2.95
CA PHE A 786 41.74 -3.95 -4.00
C PHE A 786 42.64 -4.83 -4.86
N SER A 787 42.25 -5.07 -6.12
CA SER A 787 42.95 -6.02 -7.01
C SER A 787 42.79 -5.63 -8.49
N PRO A 788 43.61 -6.20 -9.41
CA PRO A 788 43.43 -6.02 -10.85
C PRO A 788 42.06 -6.50 -11.32
N SER A 789 41.49 -5.86 -12.35
CA SER A 789 40.23 -6.28 -12.96
C SER A 789 40.36 -7.64 -13.66
N THR A 790 39.53 -8.58 -13.23
CA THR A 790 39.33 -9.91 -13.81
C THR A 790 38.31 -9.92 -14.95
N ARG A 791 37.54 -8.83 -15.10
CA ARG A 791 36.47 -8.69 -16.10
C ARG A 791 36.65 -7.42 -16.94
N PHE A 792 37.78 -7.34 -17.62
CA PHE A 792 38.09 -6.23 -18.52
C PHE A 792 37.52 -6.48 -19.92
N ASP A 793 36.97 -5.44 -20.52
CA ASP A 793 36.09 -5.49 -21.67
C ASP A 793 36.29 -4.25 -22.58
N PHE A 794 35.88 -4.36 -23.83
CA PHE A 794 35.82 -3.25 -24.78
C PHE A 794 34.37 -2.81 -24.98
N GLU A 795 34.13 -1.59 -25.47
CA GLU A 795 32.80 -1.18 -25.94
C GLU A 795 32.94 -0.48 -27.28
N MET A 796 32.43 -1.09 -28.34
CA MET A 796 32.48 -0.50 -29.68
C MET A 796 31.46 0.64 -29.79
N GLU A 797 31.96 1.86 -29.90
CA GLU A 797 31.17 3.10 -29.95
C GLU A 797 31.54 4.01 -31.12
N MET A 798 30.67 4.97 -31.41
CA MET A 798 30.94 6.11 -32.27
C MET A 798 31.01 7.38 -31.43
N GLY A 799 32.19 7.98 -31.37
CA GLY A 799 32.40 9.30 -30.79
C GLY A 799 31.89 10.40 -31.71
N VAL A 800 31.19 11.39 -31.15
CA VAL A 800 30.55 12.50 -31.85
C VAL A 800 31.13 13.81 -31.34
N ILE A 801 31.66 14.63 -32.25
CA ILE A 801 32.32 15.90 -31.91
C ILE A 801 31.41 17.08 -32.25
N ILE A 802 31.33 18.08 -31.36
CA ILE A 802 30.46 19.26 -31.49
C ILE A 802 31.18 20.40 -32.22
N SER A 803 30.49 21.05 -33.18
CA SER A 803 31.08 22.08 -34.07
C SER A 803 31.10 23.50 -33.50
N ASN A 804 30.08 23.88 -32.75
CA ASN A 804 29.88 25.23 -32.23
C ASN A 804 29.44 25.18 -30.76
N THR A 805 29.80 26.21 -29.99
CA THR A 805 29.36 26.36 -28.60
C THR A 805 27.85 26.54 -28.52
N ILE A 806 27.18 25.71 -27.71
CA ILE A 806 25.77 25.84 -27.33
C ILE A 806 25.72 26.62 -26.00
N PRO A 807 25.17 27.85 -25.97
CA PRO A 807 25.10 28.66 -24.76
C PRO A 807 24.39 27.98 -23.59
N ARG A 808 24.85 28.26 -22.36
CA ARG A 808 24.14 27.86 -21.14
C ARG A 808 22.73 28.43 -21.10
N GLY A 809 21.78 27.60 -20.70
CA GLY A 809 20.35 27.92 -20.70
C GLY A 809 19.65 27.83 -22.07
N GLN A 810 20.38 27.59 -23.18
CA GLN A 810 19.75 27.32 -24.46
C GLN A 810 19.36 25.84 -24.57
N VAL A 811 18.09 25.59 -24.91
CA VAL A 811 17.59 24.28 -25.33
C VAL A 811 17.55 24.27 -26.86
N ILE A 812 17.92 23.16 -27.48
CA ILE A 812 17.85 22.94 -28.92
C ILE A 812 17.03 21.68 -29.25
N THR A 813 16.49 21.64 -30.46
CA THR A 813 15.82 20.46 -31.04
C THR A 813 16.83 19.48 -31.64
N ALA A 814 16.39 18.25 -31.89
CA ALA A 814 17.18 17.23 -32.59
C ALA A 814 17.56 17.65 -34.04
N ASP A 815 16.78 18.51 -34.69
CA ASP A 815 17.13 19.02 -36.03
C ASP A 815 18.23 20.09 -35.96
N GLU A 816 18.15 21.01 -34.99
CA GLU A 816 19.22 21.98 -34.73
C GLU A 816 20.52 21.28 -34.27
N ALA A 817 20.39 20.22 -33.47
CA ALA A 817 21.51 19.41 -33.03
C ALA A 817 22.22 18.67 -34.18
N ASN A 818 21.51 18.25 -35.23
CA ASN A 818 22.09 17.61 -36.41
C ASN A 818 23.10 18.52 -37.14
N GLU A 819 22.83 19.82 -37.20
CA GLU A 819 23.72 20.83 -37.82
C GLU A 819 24.90 21.22 -36.90
N LEU A 820 24.85 20.84 -35.62
CA LEU A 820 25.88 21.13 -34.62
C LEU A 820 26.89 19.99 -34.43
N ILE A 821 26.76 18.90 -35.18
CA ILE A 821 27.75 17.81 -35.26
C ILE A 821 28.86 18.22 -36.23
N PHE A 822 30.10 18.33 -35.74
CA PHE A 822 31.29 18.55 -36.56
C PHE A 822 31.68 17.29 -37.35
N GLY A 823 31.60 16.14 -36.71
CA GLY A 823 31.96 14.86 -37.30
C GLY A 823 32.13 13.74 -36.29
N PHE A 824 32.59 12.61 -36.80
CA PHE A 824 32.53 11.32 -36.13
C PHE A 824 33.89 10.63 -36.06
N VAL A 825 34.15 9.90 -34.97
CA VAL A 825 35.35 9.06 -34.76
C VAL A 825 34.94 7.70 -34.19
N LEU A 826 35.69 6.64 -34.49
CA LEU A 826 35.53 5.38 -33.78
C LEU A 826 35.98 5.59 -32.33
N LEU A 827 35.25 5.01 -31.37
CA LEU A 827 35.52 5.14 -29.94
C LEU A 827 35.47 3.76 -29.28
N ASN A 828 36.42 3.47 -28.39
CA ASN A 828 36.41 2.29 -27.52
C ASN A 828 36.40 2.74 -26.05
N ASP A 829 35.30 2.49 -25.33
CA ASP A 829 35.16 2.88 -23.93
C ASP A 829 35.48 1.70 -22.99
N TRP A 830 36.78 1.53 -22.74
CA TRP A 830 37.34 0.36 -22.05
C TRP A 830 36.77 0.19 -20.63
N SER A 831 36.34 -1.03 -20.33
CA SER A 831 35.39 -1.28 -19.23
C SER A 831 35.85 -2.39 -18.29
N ALA A 832 36.15 -2.03 -17.04
CA ALA A 832 36.41 -2.98 -15.96
C ALA A 832 35.12 -3.34 -15.23
N ARG A 833 34.41 -4.37 -15.72
CA ARG A 833 33.04 -4.72 -15.30
C ARG A 833 32.91 -5.03 -13.81
N ASP A 834 33.90 -5.70 -13.23
CA ASP A 834 33.92 -6.06 -11.80
C ASP A 834 34.11 -4.86 -10.87
N ILE A 835 34.90 -3.87 -11.28
CA ILE A 835 35.01 -2.56 -10.60
C ILE A 835 33.70 -1.76 -10.81
N GLN A 836 33.21 -1.69 -12.05
CA GLN A 836 31.99 -0.98 -12.43
C GLN A 836 30.77 -1.42 -11.60
N PHE A 837 30.52 -2.74 -11.51
CA PHE A 837 29.38 -3.27 -10.73
C PHE A 837 29.54 -3.11 -9.22
N ALA A 838 30.76 -2.90 -8.71
CA ALA A 838 30.99 -2.64 -7.29
C ALA A 838 30.69 -1.18 -6.90
N GLU A 839 30.91 -0.22 -7.81
CA GLU A 839 30.78 1.23 -7.51
C GLU A 839 29.50 1.89 -8.06
N MET A 840 28.88 1.37 -9.13
CA MET A 840 27.91 2.15 -9.92
C MET A 840 26.58 2.50 -9.21
N THR A 841 26.26 1.83 -8.11
CA THR A 841 24.96 1.95 -7.44
C THR A 841 24.79 3.32 -6.81
N GLY A 842 23.86 4.12 -7.34
CA GLY A 842 23.50 5.45 -6.82
C GLY A 842 24.26 6.63 -7.44
N MET A 843 25.44 6.39 -8.04
CA MET A 843 26.28 7.46 -8.64
C MET A 843 26.62 7.25 -10.13
N GLY A 844 26.40 6.05 -10.69
CA GLY A 844 26.83 5.70 -12.04
C GLY A 844 28.30 5.21 -12.11
N PRO A 845 28.75 4.75 -13.29
CA PRO A 845 30.10 4.20 -13.47
C PRO A 845 31.18 5.28 -13.32
N TYR A 846 32.34 4.92 -12.74
CA TYR A 846 33.43 5.86 -12.50
C TYR A 846 34.82 5.23 -12.75
N ASN A 847 35.47 4.60 -11.76
CA ASN A 847 36.79 3.98 -11.95
C ASN A 847 36.75 2.81 -12.95
N GLY A 848 35.61 2.12 -13.05
CA GLY A 848 35.36 1.06 -14.02
C GLY A 848 35.39 1.51 -15.48
N LYS A 849 35.40 2.84 -15.73
CA LYS A 849 35.47 3.47 -17.06
C LYS A 849 36.66 4.44 -17.20
N SER A 850 37.09 5.10 -16.12
CA SER A 850 38.14 6.13 -16.14
C SER A 850 39.57 5.63 -16.40
N THR A 851 39.74 4.44 -16.96
CA THR A 851 41.05 3.84 -17.26
C THR A 851 41.59 4.37 -18.59
N ALA A 852 40.79 4.23 -19.64
CA ALA A 852 41.11 4.68 -21.00
C ALA A 852 39.82 4.76 -21.83
N THR A 853 39.75 5.73 -22.73
CA THR A 853 38.74 5.79 -23.80
C THR A 853 39.49 6.09 -25.10
N THR A 854 39.62 5.11 -26.00
CA THR A 854 40.46 5.25 -27.20
C THR A 854 39.66 5.81 -28.37
N VAL A 855 40.19 6.78 -29.11
CA VAL A 855 39.56 7.35 -30.31
C VAL A 855 40.40 7.22 -31.59
N SER A 856 39.75 7.05 -32.74
CA SER A 856 40.42 7.05 -34.05
C SER A 856 40.91 8.44 -34.46
N HIS A 857 42.10 8.51 -35.06
CA HIS A 857 42.75 9.77 -35.48
C HIS A 857 41.96 10.64 -36.46
N TRP A 858 41.06 10.07 -37.27
CA TRP A 858 40.41 10.77 -38.37
C TRP A 858 38.95 11.12 -38.05
N VAL A 859 38.67 12.41 -37.84
CA VAL A 859 37.30 12.92 -37.73
C VAL A 859 36.65 12.93 -39.11
N VAL A 860 35.65 12.08 -39.31
CA VAL A 860 34.91 11.99 -40.58
C VAL A 860 33.73 12.96 -40.55
N LEU A 861 33.74 13.94 -41.46
CA LEU A 861 32.74 15.01 -41.53
C LEU A 861 31.40 14.53 -42.12
N PRO A 862 30.24 15.01 -41.64
CA PRO A 862 28.92 14.61 -42.14
C PRO A 862 28.75 14.79 -43.66
N GLN A 863 29.36 15.82 -44.24
CA GLN A 863 29.27 16.14 -45.67
C GLN A 863 29.99 15.11 -46.56
N ALA A 864 30.96 14.36 -46.01
CA ALA A 864 31.53 13.20 -46.71
C ALA A 864 30.56 12.00 -46.69
N LEU A 865 29.83 11.84 -45.58
CA LEU A 865 28.89 10.76 -45.29
C LEU A 865 27.49 10.97 -45.90
N GLU A 866 27.30 11.98 -46.75
CA GLU A 866 25.99 12.35 -47.30
C GLU A 866 25.31 11.20 -48.07
N GLN A 867 26.07 10.38 -48.81
CA GLN A 867 25.52 9.19 -49.49
C GLN A 867 25.22 8.00 -48.56
N ALA A 868 25.57 8.11 -47.28
CA ALA A 868 25.25 7.14 -46.24
C ALA A 868 24.07 7.58 -45.35
N ARG A 869 23.50 8.79 -45.54
CA ARG A 869 22.29 9.23 -44.85
C ARG A 869 21.16 8.21 -45.02
N CYS A 870 20.53 7.78 -43.93
CA CYS A 870 19.52 6.72 -43.92
C CYS A 870 18.47 6.89 -42.81
N GLN A 871 17.41 6.07 -42.86
CA GLN A 871 16.44 5.96 -41.77
C GLN A 871 17.07 5.17 -40.61
N SER A 872 16.75 5.51 -39.35
CA SER A 872 17.03 4.60 -38.22
C SER A 872 16.16 3.35 -38.35
N THR A 873 16.72 2.17 -38.11
CA THR A 873 15.96 0.91 -38.10
C THR A 873 14.99 0.84 -36.90
N SER A 874 15.23 1.64 -35.86
CA SER A 874 14.34 1.80 -34.70
C SER A 874 13.12 2.71 -34.95
N LYS A 875 12.97 3.34 -36.14
CA LYS A 875 11.89 4.30 -36.43
C LYS A 875 10.48 3.78 -36.05
N LYS A 876 10.14 2.54 -36.40
CA LYS A 876 8.83 1.95 -36.03
C LYS A 876 8.63 1.78 -34.53
N ALA A 877 9.71 1.56 -33.76
CA ALA A 877 9.65 1.42 -32.31
C ALA A 877 9.58 2.79 -31.60
N GLN A 878 10.09 3.87 -32.22
CA GLN A 878 9.86 5.25 -31.78
C GLN A 878 8.41 5.70 -32.11
N GLU A 879 7.93 5.40 -33.31
CA GLU A 879 6.56 5.74 -33.78
C GLU A 879 5.45 5.07 -32.94
N MET A 880 5.75 3.98 -32.25
CA MET A 880 4.82 3.30 -31.32
C MET A 880 4.79 3.92 -29.91
N MET A 881 5.64 4.90 -29.59
CA MET A 881 5.68 5.51 -28.26
C MET A 881 4.75 6.74 -28.12
N PRO A 882 4.12 6.93 -26.94
CA PRO A 882 3.27 8.08 -26.69
C PRO A 882 4.09 9.38 -26.59
N LEU A 883 4.15 10.12 -27.71
CA LEU A 883 4.56 11.52 -27.77
C LEU A 883 5.88 11.86 -27.06
N HIS A 884 7.02 11.39 -27.59
CA HIS A 884 8.34 11.92 -27.20
C HIS A 884 8.33 13.46 -27.12
N PRO A 885 9.03 14.10 -26.16
CA PRO A 885 9.08 15.56 -26.05
C PRO A 885 9.47 16.24 -27.37
N ASP A 886 8.88 17.40 -27.69
CA ASP A 886 9.03 18.03 -29.02
C ASP A 886 10.49 18.33 -29.41
N HIS A 887 11.40 18.52 -28.44
CA HIS A 887 12.84 18.71 -28.69
C HIS A 887 13.58 17.44 -29.14
N LEU A 888 13.06 16.24 -28.85
CA LEU A 888 13.63 14.95 -29.30
C LEU A 888 12.98 14.43 -30.58
N ARG A 889 12.01 15.15 -31.16
CA ARG A 889 11.42 14.81 -32.46
C ARG A 889 12.23 15.46 -33.59
N HIS A 890 12.35 14.72 -34.69
CA HIS A 890 12.79 15.26 -35.97
C HIS A 890 11.56 15.80 -36.72
N HIS A 891 11.55 17.10 -37.01
CA HIS A 891 10.47 17.83 -37.69
C HIS A 891 10.82 18.10 -39.16
N ILE A 892 12.12 18.16 -39.49
CA ILE A 892 12.66 18.43 -40.83
C ILE A 892 13.29 17.14 -41.39
N GLY A 893 12.99 16.79 -42.65
CA GLY A 893 13.69 15.71 -43.35
C GLY A 893 13.45 14.28 -42.83
N GLY A 894 12.26 14.02 -42.25
CA GLY A 894 11.89 12.81 -41.46
C GLY A 894 11.97 11.42 -42.11
N GLU A 895 12.75 11.25 -43.18
CA GLU A 895 13.19 9.95 -43.68
C GLU A 895 14.66 9.63 -43.36
N THR A 896 15.58 10.60 -43.38
CA THR A 896 17.04 10.32 -43.29
C THR A 896 17.73 11.00 -42.10
N VAL A 897 17.43 10.51 -40.89
CA VAL A 897 17.83 11.11 -39.61
C VAL A 897 19.16 10.58 -39.02
N THR A 898 19.78 9.57 -39.63
CA THR A 898 21.07 8.99 -39.18
C THR A 898 21.93 8.55 -40.38
N TRP A 899 23.01 7.81 -40.15
CA TRP A 899 23.96 7.35 -41.17
C TRP A 899 24.18 5.83 -41.12
N ASN A 900 24.25 5.22 -42.29
CA ASN A 900 24.63 3.83 -42.51
C ASN A 900 26.17 3.72 -42.50
N ILE A 901 26.73 3.63 -41.30
CA ILE A 901 28.16 3.39 -41.05
C ILE A 901 28.31 1.98 -40.50
N ASP A 902 28.90 1.09 -41.28
CA ASP A 902 29.27 -0.25 -40.83
C ASP A 902 30.49 -0.17 -39.90
N MET A 903 30.51 -0.99 -38.86
CA MET A 903 31.56 -1.04 -37.85
C MET A 903 31.93 -2.49 -37.53
N GLN A 904 33.20 -2.73 -37.24
CA GLN A 904 33.74 -4.06 -36.93
C GLN A 904 34.75 -3.96 -35.78
N ALA A 905 34.59 -4.84 -34.79
CA ALA A 905 35.56 -5.03 -33.71
C ALA A 905 36.32 -6.34 -33.89
N GLU A 906 37.64 -6.27 -33.75
CA GLU A 906 38.57 -7.38 -33.82
C GLU A 906 39.36 -7.51 -32.52
N ILE A 907 39.65 -8.76 -32.11
CA ILE A 907 40.63 -9.08 -31.08
C ILE A 907 41.81 -9.80 -31.75
N ALA A 908 42.99 -9.22 -31.65
CA ALA A 908 44.25 -9.77 -32.15
C ALA A 908 45.18 -10.16 -30.99
N ASN A 909 45.92 -11.24 -31.18
CA ASN A 909 46.96 -11.67 -30.22
C ASN A 909 48.36 -11.17 -30.63
N ARG A 910 49.34 -11.31 -29.72
CA ARG A 910 50.77 -10.99 -29.95
C ARG A 910 51.40 -11.60 -31.22
N SER A 911 50.82 -12.67 -31.77
CA SER A 911 51.29 -13.34 -32.99
C SER A 911 50.65 -12.79 -34.27
N GLY A 912 49.79 -11.76 -34.17
CA GLY A 912 49.08 -11.15 -35.28
C GLY A 912 47.87 -11.95 -35.79
N ILE A 913 47.41 -12.97 -35.05
CA ILE A 913 46.17 -13.69 -35.39
C ILE A 913 44.99 -12.86 -34.87
N SER A 914 44.16 -12.36 -35.78
CA SER A 914 42.97 -11.55 -35.47
C SER A 914 41.68 -12.36 -35.61
N THR A 915 40.70 -12.08 -34.75
CA THR A 915 39.32 -12.59 -34.86
C THR A 915 38.34 -11.43 -34.82
N VAL A 916 37.43 -11.38 -35.80
CA VAL A 916 36.28 -10.47 -35.75
C VAL A 916 35.29 -10.97 -34.70
N VAL A 917 35.09 -10.18 -33.64
CA VAL A 917 34.19 -10.48 -32.52
C VAL A 917 32.88 -9.70 -32.58
N CYS A 918 32.81 -8.61 -33.34
CA CYS A 918 31.55 -7.91 -33.61
C CYS A 918 31.51 -7.28 -35.00
N ARG A 919 30.32 -7.26 -35.62
CA ARG A 919 29.93 -6.39 -36.73
C ARG A 919 28.60 -5.71 -36.42
N SER A 920 28.56 -4.39 -36.46
CA SER A 920 27.37 -3.58 -36.16
C SER A 920 27.27 -2.37 -37.09
N ASN A 921 26.23 -1.53 -36.95
CA ASN A 921 26.03 -0.36 -37.78
C ASN A 921 25.35 0.78 -37.01
N LEU A 922 25.84 2.02 -37.17
CA LEU A 922 25.34 3.19 -36.43
C LEU A 922 23.83 3.44 -36.60
N ARG A 923 23.24 3.02 -37.73
CA ARG A 923 21.80 3.16 -38.01
C ARG A 923 20.89 2.38 -37.05
N ASP A 924 21.45 1.38 -36.36
CA ASP A 924 20.71 0.47 -35.48
C ASP A 924 20.62 0.97 -34.03
N LEU A 925 21.29 2.09 -33.70
CA LEU A 925 21.05 2.83 -32.46
C LEU A 925 19.57 3.24 -32.34
N TYR A 926 19.03 3.12 -31.13
CA TYR A 926 17.66 3.54 -30.81
C TYR A 926 17.49 5.07 -30.81
N TRP A 927 18.52 5.80 -30.41
CA TRP A 927 18.57 7.27 -30.46
C TRP A 927 19.57 7.73 -31.52
N THR A 928 19.24 8.78 -32.27
CA THR A 928 20.21 9.39 -33.18
C THR A 928 21.24 10.21 -32.39
N PRO A 929 22.47 10.38 -32.90
CA PRO A 929 23.46 11.31 -32.32
C PRO A 929 22.90 12.72 -32.08
N ALA A 930 21.98 13.16 -32.92
CA ALA A 930 21.34 14.46 -32.80
C ALA A 930 20.30 14.51 -31.66
N GLN A 931 19.53 13.44 -31.44
CA GLN A 931 18.66 13.31 -30.26
C GLN A 931 19.46 13.25 -28.95
N MET A 932 20.62 12.57 -28.94
CA MET A 932 21.53 12.53 -27.80
C MET A 932 22.03 13.94 -27.43
N LEU A 933 22.53 14.71 -28.41
CA LEU A 933 23.01 16.07 -28.21
C LEU A 933 21.89 17.05 -27.75
N ALA A 934 20.69 16.94 -28.35
CA ALA A 934 19.53 17.72 -27.92
C ALA A 934 19.13 17.42 -26.47
N HIS A 935 19.17 16.16 -26.05
CA HIS A 935 18.91 15.79 -24.65
C HIS A 935 20.01 16.24 -23.70
N MET A 936 21.28 16.04 -24.04
CA MET A 936 22.44 16.42 -23.22
C MET A 936 22.45 17.91 -22.85
N THR A 937 21.95 18.76 -23.75
CA THR A 937 21.85 20.22 -23.56
C THR A 937 20.50 20.69 -23.02
N SER A 938 19.47 19.84 -23.02
CA SER A 938 18.08 20.18 -22.63
C SER A 938 17.91 20.71 -21.19
N SER A 939 18.85 20.42 -20.29
CA SER A 939 18.91 20.96 -18.92
C SER A 939 19.48 22.38 -18.81
N GLY A 940 19.93 22.98 -19.91
CA GLY A 940 20.62 24.27 -19.93
C GLY A 940 22.11 24.19 -19.59
N SER A 941 22.69 22.98 -19.55
CA SER A 941 24.13 22.71 -19.38
C SER A 941 25.02 23.45 -20.38
N GLY A 942 24.55 23.56 -21.63
CA GLY A 942 25.34 24.02 -22.77
C GLY A 942 26.36 22.97 -23.24
N ALA A 943 27.14 23.32 -24.26
CA ALA A 943 28.27 22.54 -24.76
C ALA A 943 29.29 23.46 -25.44
N THR A 944 30.54 23.03 -25.58
CA THR A 944 31.62 23.76 -26.27
C THR A 944 32.04 23.10 -27.58
N ALA A 945 32.57 23.91 -28.50
CA ALA A 945 33.16 23.39 -29.74
C ALA A 945 34.38 22.49 -29.42
N GLY A 946 34.40 21.29 -29.97
CA GLY A 946 35.39 20.25 -29.64
C GLY A 946 34.99 19.31 -28.50
N ASP A 947 33.85 19.52 -27.84
CA ASP A 947 33.28 18.54 -26.90
C ASP A 947 33.00 17.21 -27.64
N LEU A 948 33.27 16.11 -26.96
CA LEU A 948 33.11 14.73 -27.44
C LEU A 948 32.11 13.98 -26.56
N PHE A 949 31.13 13.31 -27.16
CA PHE A 949 30.30 12.31 -26.49
C PHE A 949 30.32 10.98 -27.23
N GLY A 950 30.24 9.87 -26.47
CA GLY A 950 30.09 8.52 -27.02
C GLY A 950 28.62 8.20 -27.35
N SER A 951 28.39 7.20 -28.18
CA SER A 951 27.06 6.74 -28.58
C SER A 951 26.39 5.83 -27.55
N GLY A 952 27.14 5.31 -26.57
CA GLY A 952 26.82 4.02 -25.96
C GLY A 952 27.23 2.86 -26.88
N THR A 953 27.43 1.68 -26.30
CA THR A 953 27.85 0.45 -27.01
C THR A 953 26.90 0.12 -28.17
N ILE A 954 27.44 -0.04 -29.38
CA ILE A 954 26.65 -0.24 -30.60
C ILE A 954 26.49 -1.75 -30.87
N SER A 955 25.28 -2.26 -30.62
CA SER A 955 24.86 -3.64 -30.87
C SER A 955 23.73 -3.70 -31.90
N SER A 956 23.95 -4.42 -33.00
CA SER A 956 22.95 -4.61 -34.06
C SER A 956 22.07 -5.85 -33.81
N PRO A 957 20.81 -5.86 -34.28
CA PRO A 957 19.96 -7.04 -34.21
C PRO A 957 20.46 -8.18 -35.13
N GLY A 958 20.09 -9.42 -34.80
CA GLY A 958 20.41 -10.59 -35.63
C GLY A 958 21.74 -11.29 -35.32
N HIS A 959 22.20 -11.21 -34.06
CA HIS A 959 23.37 -11.95 -33.57
C HIS A 959 23.23 -13.46 -33.80
N THR A 960 24.26 -14.07 -34.41
CA THR A 960 24.47 -15.53 -34.43
C THR A 960 25.97 -15.84 -34.27
N THR A 961 26.33 -17.11 -34.08
CA THR A 961 27.73 -17.55 -34.01
C THR A 961 28.54 -17.17 -35.26
N ASP A 962 27.93 -17.25 -36.44
CA ASP A 962 28.57 -16.90 -37.73
C ASP A 962 28.53 -15.39 -38.03
N ASN A 963 27.63 -14.65 -37.39
CA ASN A 963 27.44 -13.22 -37.53
C ASN A 963 27.28 -12.55 -36.15
N PRO A 964 28.39 -12.35 -35.41
CA PRO A 964 28.32 -11.75 -34.09
C PRO A 964 28.09 -10.24 -34.18
N THR A 965 27.01 -9.73 -33.60
CA THR A 965 26.59 -8.32 -33.73
C THR A 965 26.52 -7.52 -32.42
N LEU A 966 27.10 -8.03 -31.33
CA LEU A 966 27.02 -7.43 -30.00
C LEU A 966 28.33 -6.70 -29.65
N GLY A 967 28.24 -5.46 -29.17
CA GLY A 967 29.33 -4.48 -29.18
C GLY A 967 30.36 -4.59 -28.05
N CYS A 968 30.22 -5.55 -27.13
CA CYS A 968 31.17 -5.85 -26.06
C CYS A 968 31.21 -7.34 -25.69
N LEU A 969 32.26 -7.80 -24.99
CA LEU A 969 32.34 -9.17 -24.48
C LEU A 969 31.26 -9.44 -23.41
N PHE A 970 30.86 -8.45 -22.61
CA PHE A 970 29.78 -8.64 -21.63
C PHE A 970 28.48 -9.14 -22.30
N GLU A 971 28.12 -8.61 -23.46
CA GLU A 971 26.95 -9.08 -24.22
C GLU A 971 27.21 -10.43 -24.91
N LEU A 972 28.31 -10.54 -25.67
CA LEU A 972 28.69 -11.76 -26.41
C LEU A 972 28.76 -13.00 -25.49
N ASN A 973 29.25 -12.81 -24.27
CA ASN A 973 29.48 -13.87 -23.29
C ASN A 973 28.40 -13.95 -22.19
N ASN A 974 27.23 -13.30 -22.37
CA ASN A 974 26.07 -13.37 -21.45
C ASN A 974 26.46 -13.05 -19.98
N GLY A 975 27.22 -11.98 -19.78
CA GLY A 975 27.78 -11.57 -18.48
C GLY A 975 28.94 -12.43 -17.98
N GLY A 976 29.63 -13.14 -18.88
CA GLY A 976 30.73 -14.06 -18.55
C GLY A 976 30.30 -15.48 -18.19
N LYS A 977 29.15 -15.93 -18.71
CA LYS A 977 28.61 -17.31 -18.54
C LYS A 977 28.96 -18.23 -19.70
N THR A 978 29.29 -17.67 -20.86
CA THR A 978 29.76 -18.38 -22.06
C THR A 978 31.12 -17.81 -22.48
N SER A 979 31.75 -18.47 -23.45
CA SER A 979 32.99 -18.04 -24.10
C SER A 979 32.75 -17.77 -25.58
N PHE A 980 33.56 -16.89 -26.17
CA PHE A 980 33.63 -16.69 -27.61
C PHE A 980 34.92 -17.33 -28.15
N LYS A 981 34.84 -18.08 -29.25
CA LYS A 981 35.99 -18.82 -29.78
C LYS A 981 36.80 -17.99 -30.79
N LEU A 982 38.08 -17.81 -30.51
CA LEU A 982 39.03 -17.09 -31.35
C LEU A 982 39.66 -18.00 -32.42
N GLN A 983 40.15 -17.40 -33.51
CA GLN A 983 40.82 -18.11 -34.62
C GLN A 983 42.17 -18.72 -34.22
N ASP A 984 42.81 -18.22 -33.15
CA ASP A 984 44.00 -18.82 -32.56
C ASP A 984 43.70 -20.09 -31.72
N GLY A 985 42.41 -20.41 -31.53
CA GLY A 985 41.94 -21.55 -30.77
C GLY A 985 41.60 -21.26 -29.31
N ARG A 986 41.89 -20.05 -28.78
CA ARG A 986 41.47 -19.65 -27.43
C ARG A 986 39.96 -19.47 -27.34
N GLU A 987 39.46 -19.51 -26.11
CA GLU A 987 38.08 -19.19 -25.75
C GLU A 987 38.09 -17.98 -24.82
N VAL A 988 37.70 -16.81 -25.34
CA VAL A 988 37.74 -15.53 -24.61
C VAL A 988 36.43 -15.30 -23.87
N VAL A 989 36.53 -15.03 -22.56
CA VAL A 989 35.39 -14.64 -21.71
C VAL A 989 35.46 -13.14 -21.39
N TRP A 990 36.67 -12.67 -21.06
CA TRP A 990 37.08 -11.28 -20.84
C TRP A 990 38.46 -11.10 -21.49
N LEU A 991 38.89 -9.86 -21.71
CA LEU A 991 40.18 -9.58 -22.35
C LEU A 991 41.36 -10.07 -21.48
N GLU A 992 42.23 -10.86 -22.08
CA GLU A 992 43.48 -11.33 -21.49
C GLU A 992 44.59 -10.29 -21.67
N ASP A 993 45.64 -10.35 -20.84
CA ASP A 993 46.79 -9.45 -21.04
C ASP A 993 47.46 -9.75 -22.38
N TYR A 994 47.70 -8.68 -23.14
CA TYR A 994 48.20 -8.68 -24.52
C TYR A 994 47.23 -9.14 -25.62
N ASP A 995 45.94 -9.14 -25.34
CA ASP A 995 44.93 -8.94 -26.38
C ASP A 995 44.97 -7.47 -26.87
N GLU A 996 45.00 -7.28 -28.18
CA GLU A 996 44.82 -5.98 -28.84
C GLU A 996 43.40 -5.92 -29.44
N VAL A 997 42.62 -4.91 -29.04
CA VAL A 997 41.30 -4.66 -29.65
C VAL A 997 41.47 -3.62 -30.74
N ILE A 998 40.94 -3.92 -31.93
CA ILE A 998 41.01 -3.06 -33.12
C ILE A 998 39.59 -2.79 -33.60
N LEU A 999 39.12 -1.55 -33.47
CA LEU A 999 37.87 -1.10 -34.08
C LEU A 999 38.14 -0.50 -35.46
N THR A 1000 37.36 -0.91 -36.47
CA THR A 1000 37.30 -0.26 -37.78
C THR A 1000 35.86 0.15 -38.11
N GLY A 1001 35.69 1.16 -38.96
CA GLY A 1001 34.38 1.57 -39.44
C GLY A 1001 34.43 2.26 -40.80
N TRP A 1002 33.32 2.21 -41.52
CA TRP A 1002 33.23 2.73 -42.88
C TRP A 1002 31.81 2.99 -43.36
N ALA A 1003 31.69 3.79 -44.42
CA ALA A 1003 30.43 4.10 -45.09
C ALA A 1003 30.55 4.11 -46.62
N THR A 1004 29.42 4.03 -47.32
CA THR A 1004 29.37 4.17 -48.79
C THR A 1004 29.38 5.64 -49.19
N GLY A 1005 30.41 6.04 -49.92
CA GLY A 1005 30.59 7.39 -50.46
C GLY A 1005 30.47 7.47 -51.99
N LYS A 1006 30.74 8.68 -52.51
CA LYS A 1006 30.46 9.07 -53.91
C LYS A 1006 30.98 8.07 -54.94
N GLY A 1007 30.04 7.43 -55.65
CA GLY A 1007 30.33 6.45 -56.69
C GLY A 1007 30.63 5.03 -56.17
N GLY A 1008 30.09 4.67 -55.00
CA GLY A 1008 30.29 3.34 -54.40
C GLY A 1008 31.66 3.16 -53.74
N LYS A 1009 32.42 4.24 -53.54
CA LYS A 1009 33.73 4.19 -52.87
C LYS A 1009 33.57 4.15 -51.36
N ARG A 1010 34.32 3.28 -50.68
CA ARG A 1010 34.34 3.19 -49.21
C ARG A 1010 35.01 4.45 -48.61
N ILE A 1011 34.32 5.11 -47.70
CA ILE A 1011 34.87 6.13 -46.79
C ILE A 1011 35.24 5.39 -45.50
N GLY A 1012 36.50 5.39 -45.10
CA GLY A 1012 36.97 4.72 -43.88
C GLY A 1012 37.31 5.71 -42.77
N PHE A 1013 37.15 5.28 -41.52
CA PHE A 1013 37.46 6.07 -40.32
C PHE A 1013 38.90 5.83 -39.80
N GLY A 1014 39.66 4.96 -40.47
CA GLY A 1014 40.90 4.39 -39.93
C GLY A 1014 40.60 3.34 -38.86
N GLU A 1015 41.42 3.32 -37.81
CA GLU A 1015 41.35 2.38 -36.70
C GLU A 1015 41.31 3.12 -35.36
N ALA A 1016 40.54 2.61 -34.40
CA ALA A 1016 40.73 2.85 -32.97
C ALA A 1016 41.21 1.55 -32.33
N ARG A 1017 42.53 1.44 -32.10
CA ARG A 1017 43.19 0.25 -31.53
C ARG A 1017 43.87 0.54 -30.20
N GLY A 1018 44.00 -0.49 -29.37
CA GLY A 1018 44.83 -0.45 -28.16
C GLY A 1018 45.09 -1.85 -27.63
N MET A 1019 46.28 -2.07 -27.05
CA MET A 1019 46.68 -3.36 -26.48
C MET A 1019 46.62 -3.32 -24.95
N LEU A 1020 45.93 -4.30 -24.36
CA LEU A 1020 45.86 -4.48 -22.91
C LEU A 1020 47.20 -4.95 -22.36
N VAL A 1021 47.70 -4.32 -21.30
CA VAL A 1021 48.98 -4.68 -20.65
C VAL A 1021 48.82 -4.88 -19.14
N PRO A 1022 49.62 -5.77 -18.51
CA PRO A 1022 49.55 -6.03 -17.08
C PRO A 1022 49.80 -4.77 -16.25
N SER A 1023 49.02 -4.62 -15.18
CA SER A 1023 49.10 -3.51 -14.21
C SER A 1023 50.46 -3.38 -13.47
N ALA A 1024 51.40 -4.30 -13.69
CA ALA A 1024 52.74 -4.29 -13.12
C ALA A 1024 53.82 -3.86 -14.13
N GLU A 1025 53.53 -3.90 -15.43
CA GLU A 1025 54.49 -3.57 -16.49
C GLU A 1025 54.33 -2.13 -17.01
N PHE A 1026 53.23 -1.45 -16.66
CA PHE A 1026 53.01 -0.03 -16.95
C PHE A 1026 53.81 0.88 -15.99
N VAL A 1027 55.15 0.81 -16.08
CA VAL A 1027 56.04 1.80 -15.47
C VAL A 1027 56.27 2.91 -16.49
N VAL A 1028 55.68 4.08 -16.24
CA VAL A 1028 56.03 5.29 -17.00
C VAL A 1028 57.45 5.69 -16.60
N GLU A 1029 58.41 5.48 -17.50
CA GLU A 1029 59.73 6.11 -17.39
C GLU A 1029 59.52 7.63 -17.28
N GLN A 1030 60.01 8.23 -16.19
CA GLN A 1030 60.08 9.68 -16.11
C GLN A 1030 61.06 10.17 -17.17
N ARG A 1031 60.53 10.76 -18.24
CA ARG A 1031 61.33 11.59 -19.14
C ARG A 1031 61.64 12.88 -18.41
N ASP A 1032 62.93 13.07 -18.10
CA ASP A 1032 63.51 14.32 -17.56
C ASP A 1032 63.23 15.54 -18.46
#